data_AF-A0A351HLS8-F1
#
_entry.id   AF-A0A351HLS8-F1
#
_cell.length_a   1.000
_cell.length_b   1.000
_cell.length_c   1.000
_cell.angle_alpha   90.00
_cell.angle_beta   90.00
_cell.angle_gamma   90.00
#
_symmetry.space_group_name_H-M   'P 1'
#
loop_
_entity.id
_entity.type
_entity.pdbx_description
1 polymer ?
#
loop_
_entity_poly.entity_id
_entity_poly.type
_entity_poly.pdbx_seq_one_letter_code
_entity_poly.pdbx_strand_id
1 'polypeptide(L)'
;MKFGLLFCSVVFGFCLLLILDATPIFAQTDSSQTNLSFDFGITRGRNINLWPVFRKYRDPEKKELQIFYPIYSKSINYVTQSAHHHFIPFFITDSSSNGIDNRVVSLYYPTLFHYQKKTTPLATLDSYKLMELAPSIAFFGISKSSGGLVVENNLFFFVWYKKDSLNNTRFVVFPAYWYFTKAHDTTQLFLPFYYKKQTPYKSQLNIALLYNQKKTQYESKYRLLPVWWSKNSFTKNDTIQKRVVFPLYWSNQQKTINNKIILPLIYSLKNPNYQSLTVLPFVSKGHSTDAARSHLFIFPNYWHQTTKQQRLDVLFPIWWNRSIYLKNDTITRKTVFPLYWSERGNTHKNNILIPFIYSYSGPNKKSFTVFPFYSFGYNTKLNSWYVGITPIYWHKQQKSNTADLVLPLYWRTKECFKEDTLIKNTIFPLYWSARSNNLKKDVVVPLIYRYEDSKKQSFTLFPLFSFGHHAQLNRSYVAITPLFWHKQQNLDTKDIFFPIYWHSKTCFDGDTLRKTTLFPIYWSYKSANTNNQIVFPLVFSLKNPKYQSLTVLPLFSKGGSTDATKHHFDIFPFYWRLKTEEQLTKVIFPVWWSMSKYSLTDTVILKTLFPIYWSAESNEKRSDIVFPFMYRFQNQSRKSFTLFPIYSFGQNTYKQSSYVAVTPLFWHKRQPNEVQNIFFPIYWRGKRSFKDDTITKTTIFPIYWSYKSSSIQNRILFPVVFSFKNPNYQSFTLLPIFSKGHATEGFKNHLAITPFYWNLKDDHQQSHVLFPIWWANTSYFGNDTLSRKTLFPIYWSVRGATKSNDVLFPLVYRFKNENKKSITFFPLFSFGSRTNNDSRYVAITPLFWHTQKPSKTRNVLFPLYWHSKKLTATDTLKRNVLFPIFWSFKNNQTDHKILFPLVFSSNSKSYQSFTLFPLFSKGHSKMNENRYTLITPLAGSIRSEGESHRYLFPVFNYKKLLGETHSSAFLFVFRNIKKPDYSKTSLLWPICVREKSKNYSYFRVAPLVWYTKTDTSRLFSIQPLHYFFKSTTRNTFIFGWFLYKYENVYGQSVSHDVLWKLYNRERYTNGDFETRFFYLWYANVQKQGKREKSLLPFYYYVNSPNGNKHLSVFFSFYNHFKQFKPEINDFYEEERIFWLIRLRSNYDKLVEQGKGDFLRRK
;
A
#
# COMPACT_ATOMS: atom_id res chain seq x y z
N MET A 1 11.24 51.26 29.90
CA MET A 1 10.00 52.03 29.64
C MET A 1 9.26 52.22 30.96
N LYS A 2 8.43 53.26 31.08
CA LYS A 2 7.71 53.61 32.32
C LYS A 2 6.53 52.65 32.60
N PHE A 3 5.95 52.76 33.80
CA PHE A 3 4.81 52.05 34.38
C PHE A 3 5.03 50.54 34.69
N GLY A 4 4.86 50.06 35.93
CA GLY A 4 4.68 50.78 37.20
C GLY A 4 3.29 51.39 37.45
N LEU A 5 2.30 50.56 37.81
CA LEU A 5 1.12 50.93 38.62
C LEU A 5 0.21 49.71 38.86
N LEU A 6 0.48 48.94 39.93
CA LEU A 6 -0.55 48.23 40.71
C LEU A 6 -0.07 47.77 42.11
N PHE A 7 1.03 48.34 42.64
CA PHE A 7 1.59 47.98 43.96
C PHE A 7 1.24 48.99 45.06
N CYS A 8 0.42 50.01 44.75
CA CYS A 8 0.18 51.17 45.62
C CYS A 8 -1.16 51.12 46.37
N SER A 9 -2.08 50.21 46.03
CA SER A 9 -3.43 50.18 46.61
C SER A 9 -3.55 49.39 47.92
N VAL A 10 -2.58 48.54 48.27
CA VAL A 10 -2.62 47.73 49.49
C VAL A 10 -1.91 48.41 50.68
N VAL A 11 -0.90 49.24 50.41
CA VAL A 11 -0.14 49.96 51.44
C VAL A 11 -1.05 50.87 52.29
N PHE A 12 -2.05 51.51 51.67
CA PHE A 12 -2.96 52.42 52.36
C PHE A 12 -3.93 51.72 53.34
N GLY A 13 -4.17 50.42 53.18
CA GLY A 13 -5.05 49.66 54.09
C GLY A 13 -4.36 49.29 55.41
N PHE A 14 -3.07 48.93 55.36
CA PHE A 14 -2.35 48.48 56.56
C PHE A 14 -1.91 49.63 57.48
N CYS A 15 -1.77 50.85 56.94
CA CYS A 15 -1.55 52.05 57.75
C CYS A 15 -2.72 52.38 58.70
N LEU A 16 -3.91 51.77 58.53
CA LEU A 16 -5.04 51.93 59.45
C LEU A 16 -4.98 50.97 60.67
N LEU A 17 -4.15 49.92 60.63
CA LEU A 17 -3.97 48.99 61.76
C LEU A 17 -2.72 49.30 62.60
N LEU A 18 -1.79 50.10 62.08
CA LEU A 18 -0.59 50.55 62.82
C LEU A 18 -0.84 51.77 63.72
N ILE A 19 -2.10 52.20 63.89
CA ILE A 19 -2.50 53.32 64.78
C ILE A 19 -3.54 52.85 65.83
N LEU A 20 -3.46 51.58 66.24
CA LEU A 20 -4.24 51.03 67.37
C LEU A 20 -3.41 50.21 68.37
N ASP A 21 -2.09 50.08 68.18
CA ASP A 21 -1.22 49.17 68.95
C ASP A 21 0.08 49.89 69.42
N ALA A 22 -0.02 51.19 69.74
CA ALA A 22 1.13 52.08 69.99
C ALA A 22 0.94 53.10 71.13
N THR A 23 0.21 52.77 72.20
CA THR A 23 0.36 53.42 73.52
C THR A 23 0.44 52.35 74.63
N PRO A 24 1.36 52.49 75.61
CA PRO A 24 1.61 51.43 76.59
C PRO A 24 0.64 51.52 77.78
N ILE A 25 -0.12 50.45 78.04
CA ILE A 25 -0.84 50.29 79.30
C ILE A 25 0.13 49.75 80.36
N PHE A 26 0.44 50.57 81.37
CA PHE A 26 1.20 50.15 82.54
C PHE A 26 0.38 49.12 83.36
N ALA A 27 1.05 48.07 83.81
CA ALA A 27 0.48 47.16 84.80
C ALA A 27 0.59 47.79 86.19
N GLN A 28 -0.49 48.44 86.66
CA GLN A 28 -0.60 48.89 88.04
C GLN A 28 -0.63 47.67 88.99
N THR A 29 0.07 47.78 90.12
CA THR A 29 0.13 46.72 91.14
C THR A 29 -1.21 46.57 91.86
N ASP A 30 -1.73 45.34 91.95
CA ASP A 30 -2.91 45.02 92.76
C ASP A 30 -2.55 45.07 94.25
N SER A 31 -3.33 45.85 95.01
CA SER A 31 -3.18 46.04 96.44
C SER A 31 -4.56 46.16 97.10
N SER A 32 -5.30 45.04 97.17
CA SER A 32 -6.61 45.00 97.82
C SER A 32 -6.79 43.76 98.73
N GLN A 33 -6.46 43.92 100.02
CA GLN A 33 -6.88 42.97 101.06
C GLN A 33 -8.33 43.26 101.48
N THR A 34 -9.30 42.67 100.80
CA THR A 34 -10.68 42.55 101.32
C THR A 34 -11.32 41.22 100.90
N ASN A 35 -12.12 40.67 101.81
CA ASN A 35 -13.01 39.54 101.52
C ASN A 35 -14.34 40.10 100.98
N LEU A 36 -14.67 39.77 99.73
CA LEU A 36 -15.99 39.95 99.15
C LEU A 36 -16.50 38.59 98.66
N SER A 37 -17.80 38.37 98.82
CA SER A 37 -18.43 37.05 98.89
C SER A 37 -18.76 36.39 97.55
N PHE A 38 -18.38 37.01 96.42
CA PHE A 38 -18.62 36.45 95.09
C PHE A 38 -17.55 36.94 94.09
N ASP A 39 -16.73 36.03 93.56
CA ASP A 39 -15.61 36.34 92.63
C ASP A 39 -15.49 35.24 91.56
N PHE A 40 -15.51 35.64 90.28
CA PHE A 40 -15.30 34.73 89.14
C PHE A 40 -13.81 34.41 88.87
N GLY A 41 -12.89 34.88 89.72
CA GLY A 41 -11.47 34.53 89.74
C GLY A 41 -10.61 35.22 88.67
N ILE A 42 -11.21 36.05 87.82
CA ILE A 42 -10.58 36.63 86.62
C ILE A 42 -9.36 37.50 86.95
N THR A 43 -9.42 38.23 88.07
CA THR A 43 -8.43 39.20 88.56
C THR A 43 -7.21 38.53 89.20
N ARG A 44 -7.41 37.55 90.10
CA ARG A 44 -6.42 37.03 91.06
C ARG A 44 -5.31 36.12 90.49
N GLY A 45 -4.98 36.26 89.21
CA GLY A 45 -3.78 35.67 88.57
C GLY A 45 -3.72 34.13 88.43
N ARG A 46 -4.62 33.38 89.07
CA ARG A 46 -4.66 31.91 89.09
C ARG A 46 -5.08 31.31 87.73
N ASN A 47 -4.88 29.99 87.60
CA ASN A 47 -5.30 29.22 86.42
C ASN A 47 -6.83 29.04 86.42
N ILE A 48 -7.48 29.33 85.28
CA ILE A 48 -8.93 29.29 85.08
C ILE A 48 -9.22 28.38 83.89
N ASN A 49 -10.21 27.48 84.02
CA ASN A 49 -10.60 26.55 82.98
C ASN A 49 -12.14 26.47 82.84
N LEU A 50 -12.72 27.46 82.18
CA LEU A 50 -14.14 27.51 81.77
C LEU A 50 -14.24 27.20 80.27
N TRP A 51 -13.58 26.13 79.82
CA TRP A 51 -13.55 25.73 78.42
C TRP A 51 -14.95 25.27 77.94
N PRO A 52 -15.42 25.67 76.74
CA PRO A 52 -14.70 26.38 75.68
C PRO A 52 -14.71 27.92 75.78
N VAL A 53 -15.45 28.52 76.72
CA VAL A 53 -15.67 29.97 76.80
C VAL A 53 -14.39 30.74 77.16
N PHE A 54 -13.67 30.32 78.19
CA PHE A 54 -12.43 31.00 78.62
C PHE A 54 -11.46 30.03 79.32
N ARG A 55 -10.19 30.04 78.93
CA ARG A 55 -9.13 29.27 79.60
C ARG A 55 -7.86 30.10 79.71
N LYS A 56 -7.33 30.24 80.93
CA LYS A 56 -6.12 31.03 81.24
C LYS A 56 -5.23 30.13 82.08
N TYR A 57 -4.08 29.75 81.55
CA TYR A 57 -3.14 28.81 82.17
C TYR A 57 -1.72 29.37 82.11
N ARG A 58 -1.00 29.33 83.22
CA ARG A 58 0.39 29.80 83.32
C ARG A 58 1.16 28.95 84.31
N ASP A 59 2.35 28.56 83.88
CA ASP A 59 3.36 27.78 84.60
C ASP A 59 4.76 28.21 84.09
N PRO A 60 5.88 27.82 84.72
CA PRO A 60 7.22 28.18 84.23
C PRO A 60 7.50 27.71 82.80
N GLU A 61 7.00 26.54 82.40
CA GLU A 61 7.23 25.99 81.05
C GLU A 61 6.29 26.58 79.99
N LYS A 62 5.04 26.90 80.34
CA LYS A 62 4.00 27.27 79.38
C LYS A 62 3.07 28.36 79.89
N LYS A 63 2.78 29.34 79.04
CA LYS A 63 1.68 30.32 79.19
C LYS A 63 0.65 30.09 78.07
N GLU A 64 -0.64 30.14 78.40
CA GLU A 64 -1.74 29.94 77.45
C GLU A 64 -2.98 30.76 77.85
N LEU A 65 -3.61 31.39 76.86
CA LEU A 65 -4.86 32.13 76.99
C LEU A 65 -5.75 31.81 75.81
N GLN A 66 -6.92 31.23 76.06
CA GLN A 66 -7.96 30.92 75.08
C GLN A 66 -9.24 31.71 75.43
N ILE A 67 -9.88 32.30 74.43
CA ILE A 67 -11.15 33.04 74.58
C ILE A 67 -12.08 32.58 73.45
N PHE A 68 -13.27 32.08 73.81
CA PHE A 68 -14.24 31.41 72.94
C PHE A 68 -13.57 30.42 71.97
N TYR A 69 -12.92 29.38 72.50
CA TYR A 69 -12.13 28.43 71.71
C TYR A 69 -12.95 27.86 70.53
N PRO A 70 -12.44 27.87 69.27
CA PRO A 70 -11.07 28.22 68.85
C PRO A 70 -10.91 29.66 68.29
N ILE A 71 -11.80 30.60 68.62
CA ILE A 71 -11.79 31.97 68.06
C ILE A 71 -10.48 32.69 68.42
N TYR A 72 -10.08 32.72 69.69
CA TYR A 72 -8.80 33.30 70.10
C TYR A 72 -7.99 32.32 70.94
N SER A 73 -6.71 32.16 70.61
CA SER A 73 -5.72 31.49 71.46
C SER A 73 -4.35 32.15 71.32
N LYS A 74 -3.68 32.36 72.46
CA LYS A 74 -2.28 32.77 72.54
C LYS A 74 -1.56 31.86 73.52
N SER A 75 -0.66 31.03 73.02
CA SER A 75 0.19 30.17 73.83
C SER A 75 1.67 30.36 73.52
N ILE A 76 2.50 30.22 74.55
CA ILE A 76 3.96 30.31 74.49
C ILE A 76 4.51 29.16 75.33
N ASN A 77 5.35 28.31 74.75
CA ASN A 77 6.15 27.32 75.45
C ASN A 77 7.59 27.84 75.51
N TYR A 78 8.06 28.09 76.72
CA TYR A 78 9.38 28.67 76.98
C TYR A 78 10.51 27.66 76.81
N VAL A 79 10.25 26.36 77.05
CA VAL A 79 11.21 25.27 76.88
C VAL A 79 11.50 25.01 75.40
N THR A 80 10.46 24.93 74.55
CA THR A 80 10.61 24.69 73.11
C THR A 80 10.84 25.97 72.29
N GLN A 81 10.98 27.14 72.96
CA GLN A 81 11.08 28.46 72.34
C GLN A 81 10.06 28.69 71.22
N SER A 82 8.80 28.31 71.47
CA SER A 82 7.74 28.41 70.47
C SER A 82 6.54 29.21 70.97
N ALA A 83 5.99 30.04 70.08
CA ALA A 83 4.77 30.81 70.32
C ALA A 83 3.76 30.53 69.21
N HIS A 84 2.52 30.25 69.60
CA HIS A 84 1.39 30.00 68.72
C HIS A 84 0.27 30.96 69.10
N HIS A 85 -0.10 31.85 68.16
CA HIS A 85 -1.08 32.91 68.39
C HIS A 85 -2.04 32.99 67.20
N HIS A 86 -3.32 32.70 67.46
CA HIS A 86 -4.39 32.84 66.49
C HIS A 86 -5.55 33.70 66.99
N PHE A 87 -6.11 34.46 66.06
CA PHE A 87 -7.44 35.03 66.13
C PHE A 87 -8.17 34.61 64.87
N ILE A 88 -8.92 33.51 64.94
CA ILE A 88 -9.63 32.91 63.82
C ILE A 88 -10.87 33.75 63.47
N PRO A 89 -11.14 34.03 62.19
CA PRO A 89 -10.42 33.58 60.99
C PRO A 89 -9.33 34.56 60.52
N PHE A 90 -9.01 35.62 61.27
CA PHE A 90 -8.18 36.73 60.80
C PHE A 90 -6.68 36.41 60.67
N PHE A 91 -6.08 35.71 61.63
CA PHE A 91 -4.69 35.26 61.54
C PHE A 91 -4.38 34.03 62.40
N ILE A 92 -3.32 33.32 62.01
CA ILE A 92 -2.62 32.28 62.78
C ILE A 92 -1.12 32.54 62.61
N THR A 93 -0.37 32.60 63.70
CA THR A 93 1.06 32.92 63.69
C THR A 93 1.82 31.98 64.61
N ASP A 94 2.72 31.20 64.03
CA ASP A 94 3.48 30.14 64.67
C ASP A 94 4.97 30.45 64.51
N SER A 95 5.66 30.76 65.61
CA SER A 95 7.10 30.99 65.63
C SER A 95 7.83 29.94 66.46
N SER A 96 9.01 29.56 66.01
CA SER A 96 9.91 28.60 66.65
C SER A 96 11.36 28.88 66.22
N SER A 97 12.34 28.31 66.92
CA SER A 97 13.75 28.34 66.51
C SER A 97 14.00 27.82 65.08
N ASN A 98 13.16 26.90 64.59
CA ASN A 98 13.27 26.32 63.25
C ASN A 98 12.56 27.13 62.14
N GLY A 99 11.78 28.15 62.48
CA GLY A 99 11.05 28.94 61.48
C GLY A 99 9.81 29.66 61.98
N ILE A 100 9.21 30.42 61.06
CA ILE A 100 7.98 31.21 61.25
C ILE A 100 6.98 30.80 60.17
N ASP A 101 5.75 30.48 60.58
CA ASP A 101 4.59 30.22 59.72
C ASP A 101 3.50 31.24 60.09
N ASN A 102 3.31 32.23 59.21
CA ASN A 102 2.37 33.33 59.39
C ASN A 102 1.26 33.22 58.35
N ARG A 103 0.01 33.14 58.82
CA ARG A 103 -1.20 32.96 58.03
C ARG A 103 -2.16 34.12 58.28
N VAL A 104 -2.59 34.78 57.22
CA VAL A 104 -3.55 35.90 57.27
C VAL A 104 -4.78 35.52 56.45
N VAL A 105 -5.95 35.70 57.07
CA VAL A 105 -7.25 35.12 56.71
C VAL A 105 -7.15 33.59 56.55
N SER A 106 -7.27 32.87 57.67
CA SER A 106 -6.99 31.44 57.79
C SER A 106 -7.91 30.72 58.78
N LEU A 107 -8.39 29.55 58.37
CA LEU A 107 -9.00 28.53 59.23
C LEU A 107 -8.03 27.34 59.42
N TYR A 108 -6.73 27.63 59.53
CA TYR A 108 -5.60 26.72 59.25
C TYR A 108 -5.50 26.34 57.76
N TYR A 109 -6.58 25.78 57.20
CA TYR A 109 -6.84 25.61 55.77
C TYR A 109 -8.34 25.85 55.47
N PRO A 110 -8.70 26.60 54.41
CA PRO A 110 -7.81 27.33 53.51
C PRO A 110 -7.15 28.54 54.20
N THR A 111 -6.06 29.04 53.62
CA THR A 111 -5.37 30.26 54.03
C THR A 111 -5.20 31.20 52.84
N LEU A 112 -5.65 32.45 52.97
CA LEU A 112 -5.58 33.45 51.89
C LEU A 112 -4.15 33.91 51.62
N PHE A 113 -3.39 34.26 52.66
CA PHE A 113 -1.97 34.56 52.58
C PHE A 113 -1.19 33.72 53.59
N HIS A 114 -0.26 32.91 53.13
CA HIS A 114 0.62 32.10 53.98
C HIS A 114 2.07 32.47 53.64
N TYR A 115 2.77 33.06 54.60
CA TYR A 115 4.22 33.25 54.58
C TYR A 115 4.86 32.20 55.48
N GLN A 116 5.75 31.39 54.93
CA GLN A 116 6.50 30.39 55.69
C GLN A 116 7.99 30.57 55.44
N LYS A 117 8.70 30.92 56.51
CA LYS A 117 10.15 30.91 56.58
C LYS A 117 10.61 29.68 57.34
N LYS A 118 11.21 28.71 56.64
CA LYS A 118 11.74 27.50 57.24
C LYS A 118 13.27 27.50 57.19
N THR A 119 13.91 27.38 58.34
CA THR A 119 15.36 27.27 58.47
C THR A 119 15.70 25.78 58.55
N THR A 120 16.65 25.34 57.73
CA THR A 120 17.21 23.98 57.78
C THR A 120 18.74 24.06 57.69
N PRO A 121 19.50 23.04 58.16
CA PRO A 121 20.97 23.09 58.15
C PRO A 121 21.61 23.30 56.77
N LEU A 122 20.87 23.05 55.68
CA LEU A 122 21.35 23.18 54.29
C LEU A 122 20.88 24.48 53.61
N ALA A 123 19.76 25.07 54.06
CA ALA A 123 19.20 26.29 53.46
C ALA A 123 18.13 26.93 54.35
N THR A 124 18.03 28.25 54.27
CA THR A 124 16.81 29.00 54.55
C THR A 124 15.89 28.98 53.32
N LEU A 125 14.60 28.75 53.55
CA LEU A 125 13.54 28.81 52.56
C LEU A 125 12.55 29.90 52.97
N ASP A 126 12.50 31.00 52.20
CA ASP A 126 11.42 31.98 52.28
C ASP A 126 10.35 31.60 51.24
N SER A 127 9.14 31.28 51.67
CA SER A 127 8.04 30.92 50.77
C SER A 127 6.79 31.77 51.03
N TYR A 128 6.16 32.21 49.94
CA TYR A 128 4.97 33.05 49.94
C TYR A 128 3.90 32.36 49.09
N LYS A 129 2.78 32.01 49.71
CA LYS A 129 1.67 31.30 49.08
C LYS A 129 0.39 32.13 49.18
N LEU A 130 -0.29 32.28 48.04
CA LEU A 130 -1.60 32.92 47.92
C LEU A 130 -2.66 31.83 47.69
N MET A 131 -3.72 31.85 48.50
CA MET A 131 -4.77 30.83 48.57
C MET A 131 -4.19 29.42 48.61
N GLU A 132 -3.57 29.06 49.75
CA GLU A 132 -3.23 27.67 50.04
C GLU A 132 -4.49 26.94 50.54
N LEU A 133 -4.97 26.00 49.73
CA LEU A 133 -6.20 25.24 49.99
C LEU A 133 -5.92 24.00 50.84
N ALA A 134 -4.72 23.44 50.71
CA ALA A 134 -4.19 22.30 51.45
C ALA A 134 -2.65 22.36 51.42
N PRO A 135 -1.91 21.64 52.29
CA PRO A 135 -0.45 21.68 52.33
C PRO A 135 0.21 21.52 50.95
N SER A 136 0.98 22.53 50.54
CA SER A 136 1.66 22.62 49.23
C SER A 136 0.74 22.70 48.00
N ILE A 137 -0.56 22.94 48.19
CA ILE A 137 -1.55 23.18 47.12
C ILE A 137 -2.01 24.64 47.22
N ALA A 138 -1.25 25.53 46.57
CA ALA A 138 -1.55 26.95 46.46
C ALA A 138 -2.13 27.33 45.09
N PHE A 139 -2.86 28.45 45.03
CA PHE A 139 -3.24 29.08 43.77
C PHE A 139 -2.04 29.80 43.12
N PHE A 140 -1.14 30.32 43.95
CA PHE A 140 0.14 30.88 43.51
C PHE A 140 1.21 30.74 44.61
N GLY A 141 2.35 30.12 44.30
CA GLY A 141 3.49 29.98 45.22
C GLY A 141 4.81 30.53 44.65
N ILE A 142 5.48 31.40 45.42
CA ILE A 142 6.88 31.82 45.19
C ILE A 142 7.74 31.25 46.31
N SER A 143 8.78 30.51 45.94
CA SER A 143 9.80 29.95 46.84
C SER A 143 11.17 30.54 46.50
N LYS A 144 11.87 31.08 47.50
CA LYS A 144 13.24 31.61 47.39
C LYS A 144 14.15 30.85 48.34
N SER A 145 15.28 30.37 47.83
CA SER A 145 16.34 29.73 48.61
C SER A 145 17.73 30.11 48.09
N SER A 146 18.78 29.62 48.75
CA SER A 146 20.17 29.73 48.28
C SER A 146 20.40 29.16 46.87
N GLY A 147 19.56 28.23 46.41
CA GLY A 147 19.63 27.65 45.07
C GLY A 147 19.06 28.52 43.94
N GLY A 148 18.27 29.55 44.27
CA GLY A 148 17.66 30.47 43.30
C GLY A 148 16.21 30.84 43.62
N LEU A 149 15.50 31.35 42.60
CA LEU A 149 14.07 31.67 42.68
C LEU A 149 13.27 30.67 41.85
N VAL A 150 12.23 30.10 42.48
CA VAL A 150 11.31 29.14 41.86
C VAL A 150 9.88 29.64 42.04
N VAL A 151 9.12 29.67 40.95
CA VAL A 151 7.66 29.80 40.98
C VAL A 151 7.10 28.39 40.81
N GLU A 152 6.48 27.87 41.86
CA GLU A 152 6.13 26.46 41.96
C GLU A 152 4.69 26.19 41.51
N ASN A 153 4.33 24.92 41.45
CA ASN A 153 3.22 24.45 40.62
C ASN A 153 1.86 24.70 41.27
N ASN A 154 0.89 25.15 40.46
CA ASN A 154 -0.43 25.58 40.92
C ASN A 154 -1.53 24.75 40.23
N LEU A 155 -2.74 24.77 40.78
CA LEU A 155 -3.90 23.90 40.44
C LEU A 155 -4.27 23.79 38.93
N PHE A 156 -3.75 24.66 38.08
CA PHE A 156 -4.07 24.75 36.65
C PHE A 156 -2.87 24.61 35.68
N PHE A 157 -1.66 24.29 36.15
CA PHE A 157 -0.46 23.96 35.33
C PHE A 157 0.00 25.00 34.26
N PHE A 158 -0.58 26.21 34.20
CA PHE A 158 -0.39 27.10 33.05
C PHE A 158 0.96 27.83 32.96
N VAL A 159 1.66 28.07 34.06
CA VAL A 159 2.94 28.82 34.06
C VAL A 159 3.92 28.17 35.02
N TRP A 160 5.15 27.92 34.55
CA TRP A 160 6.27 27.50 35.39
C TRP A 160 7.51 28.35 35.10
N TYR A 161 8.19 28.82 36.15
CA TYR A 161 9.41 29.60 36.05
C TYR A 161 10.44 29.14 37.09
N LYS A 162 11.65 28.83 36.64
CA LYS A 162 12.79 28.52 37.51
C LYS A 162 14.04 29.24 36.99
N LYS A 163 14.72 29.95 37.88
CA LYS A 163 16.03 30.55 37.63
C LYS A 163 17.04 30.03 38.65
N ASP A 164 17.97 29.20 38.17
CA ASP A 164 19.04 28.61 38.98
C ASP A 164 20.17 29.64 39.20
N SER A 165 20.96 29.47 40.27
CA SER A 165 22.14 30.31 40.58
C SER A 165 23.12 30.46 39.40
N LEU A 166 23.29 29.42 38.59
CA LEU A 166 24.09 29.42 37.35
C LEU A 166 23.44 30.19 36.17
N ASN A 167 22.52 31.12 36.43
CA ASN A 167 21.74 31.92 35.46
C ASN A 167 20.88 31.09 34.46
N ASN A 168 20.84 29.76 34.57
CA ASN A 168 19.96 28.90 33.76
C ASN A 168 18.50 29.31 33.99
N THR A 169 17.78 29.64 32.93
CA THR A 169 16.37 30.04 33.00
C THR A 169 15.50 29.02 32.29
N ARG A 170 14.44 28.57 32.97
CA ARG A 170 13.40 27.70 32.40
C ARG A 170 12.06 28.40 32.56
N PHE A 171 11.37 28.62 31.46
CA PHE A 171 10.05 29.25 31.44
C PHE A 171 9.13 28.48 30.50
N VAL A 172 7.98 28.04 31.01
CA VAL A 172 7.04 27.18 30.29
C VAL A 172 5.63 27.72 30.46
N VAL A 173 4.89 27.79 29.35
CA VAL A 173 3.46 28.09 29.31
C VAL A 173 2.79 26.94 28.56
N PHE A 174 2.32 25.94 29.32
CA PHE A 174 1.83 24.67 28.75
C PHE A 174 0.45 24.85 28.08
N PRO A 175 0.16 24.17 26.94
CA PRO A 175 1.04 23.39 26.07
C PRO A 175 1.62 24.21 24.90
N ALA A 176 1.61 25.54 25.01
CA ALA A 176 1.85 26.44 23.88
C ALA A 176 3.33 26.81 23.67
N TYR A 177 4.06 27.11 24.75
CA TYR A 177 5.38 27.75 24.68
C TYR A 177 6.39 27.16 25.69
N TRP A 178 7.62 26.94 25.23
CA TRP A 178 8.76 26.58 26.07
C TRP A 178 9.97 27.45 25.73
N TYR A 179 10.61 27.99 26.76
CA TYR A 179 11.88 28.70 26.69
C TYR A 179 12.86 28.11 27.71
N PHE A 180 14.02 27.67 27.21
CA PHE A 180 15.09 27.11 28.02
C PHE A 180 16.41 27.79 27.66
N THR A 181 17.13 28.25 28.70
CA THR A 181 18.49 28.76 28.58
C THR A 181 19.44 28.00 29.51
N LYS A 182 20.64 27.73 28.97
CA LYS A 182 21.87 27.46 29.70
C LYS A 182 22.95 28.40 29.15
N ALA A 183 24.10 28.51 29.84
CA ALA A 183 25.19 29.46 29.57
C ALA A 183 25.44 29.79 28.07
N HIS A 184 25.44 28.80 27.18
CA HIS A 184 25.58 29.00 25.73
C HIS A 184 24.49 28.30 24.88
N ASP A 185 23.45 27.73 25.52
CA ASP A 185 22.47 26.87 24.87
C ASP A 185 21.06 27.44 25.06
N THR A 186 20.45 27.96 24.00
CA THR A 186 19.10 28.54 24.04
C THR A 186 18.14 27.76 23.15
N THR A 187 16.93 27.47 23.65
CA THR A 187 15.87 26.77 22.92
C THR A 187 14.54 27.49 23.14
N GLN A 188 13.82 27.77 22.05
CA GLN A 188 12.48 28.34 22.02
C GLN A 188 11.59 27.45 21.15
N LEU A 189 10.44 27.05 21.68
CA LEU A 189 9.43 26.24 20.99
C LEU A 189 8.06 26.88 21.18
N PHE A 190 7.32 27.05 20.08
CA PHE A 190 5.90 27.38 20.07
C PHE A 190 5.19 26.43 19.11
N LEU A 191 4.34 25.55 19.63
CA LEU A 191 3.78 24.43 18.86
C LEU A 191 2.65 24.85 17.91
N PRO A 192 2.52 24.22 16.72
CA PRO A 192 3.56 23.51 15.94
C PRO A 192 4.43 24.48 15.10
N PHE A 193 4.23 25.79 15.21
CA PHE A 193 4.63 26.76 14.20
C PHE A 193 6.08 27.25 14.26
N TYR A 194 6.78 27.16 15.40
CA TYR A 194 8.11 27.75 15.56
C TYR A 194 9.02 26.92 16.47
N TYR A 195 10.23 26.62 16.00
CA TYR A 195 11.29 26.05 16.82
C TYR A 195 12.62 26.70 16.48
N LYS A 196 13.27 27.31 17.47
CA LYS A 196 14.62 27.87 17.39
C LYS A 196 15.49 27.20 18.45
N LYS A 197 16.63 26.63 18.04
CA LYS A 197 17.70 26.22 18.96
C LYS A 197 19.03 26.81 18.51
N GLN A 198 19.78 27.39 19.44
CA GLN A 198 21.05 28.06 19.20
C GLN A 198 22.05 27.65 20.28
N THR A 199 23.14 27.01 19.83
CA THR A 199 24.29 26.51 20.60
C THR A 199 25.58 27.05 19.94
N PRO A 200 26.77 26.95 20.57
CA PRO A 200 28.02 27.43 19.97
C PRO A 200 28.30 26.84 18.58
N TYR A 201 28.01 25.55 18.41
CA TYR A 201 28.33 24.77 17.21
C TYR A 201 27.14 24.56 16.26
N LYS A 202 25.92 24.93 16.67
CA LYS A 202 24.67 24.66 15.92
C LYS A 202 23.61 25.75 16.12
N SER A 203 23.20 26.37 15.03
CA SER A 203 21.96 27.17 14.95
C SER A 203 20.93 26.43 14.09
N GLN A 204 19.71 26.28 14.59
CA GLN A 204 18.58 25.67 13.89
C GLN A 204 17.32 26.51 14.07
N LEU A 205 16.59 26.72 12.98
CA LEU A 205 15.30 27.41 12.95
C LEU A 205 14.34 26.63 12.05
N ASN A 206 13.18 26.27 12.57
CA ASN A 206 12.04 25.73 11.83
C ASN A 206 10.89 26.75 11.94
N ILE A 207 10.20 27.03 10.82
CA ILE A 207 8.94 27.77 10.81
C ILE A 207 7.91 26.90 10.07
N ALA A 208 6.99 26.32 10.84
CA ALA A 208 6.08 25.24 10.45
C ALA A 208 6.82 24.13 9.67
N LEU A 209 6.14 23.52 8.69
CA LEU A 209 6.73 22.58 7.73
C LEU A 209 7.42 23.28 6.54
N LEU A 210 7.25 24.60 6.40
CA LEU A 210 7.62 25.34 5.20
C LEU A 210 9.10 25.72 5.16
N TYR A 211 9.66 26.23 6.27
CA TYR A 211 11.04 26.74 6.30
C TYR A 211 11.89 25.99 7.34
N ASN A 212 13.05 25.50 6.91
CA ASN A 212 14.03 24.84 7.78
C ASN A 212 15.44 25.32 7.47
N GLN A 213 16.07 25.97 8.46
CA GLN A 213 17.47 26.39 8.46
C GLN A 213 18.25 25.58 9.49
N LYS A 214 19.42 25.07 9.09
CA LYS A 214 20.42 24.47 9.97
C LYS A 214 21.81 24.98 9.59
N LYS A 215 22.48 25.68 10.50
CA LYS A 215 23.90 26.05 10.40
C LYS A 215 24.70 25.28 11.45
N THR A 216 25.81 24.69 11.04
CA THR A 216 26.87 24.15 11.89
C THR A 216 28.23 24.51 11.28
N GLN A 217 29.31 24.29 12.02
CA GLN A 217 30.70 24.55 11.58
C GLN A 217 31.06 23.88 10.23
N TYR A 218 30.43 22.73 9.90
CA TYR A 218 30.70 21.96 8.69
C TYR A 218 29.58 22.00 7.62
N GLU A 219 28.38 22.47 7.95
CA GLU A 219 27.24 22.53 7.01
C GLU A 219 26.36 23.76 7.26
N SER A 220 26.13 24.56 6.21
CA SER A 220 24.99 25.47 6.17
C SER A 220 23.93 24.94 5.22
N LYS A 221 22.70 24.79 5.74
CA LYS A 221 21.56 24.18 5.06
C LYS A 221 20.34 25.09 5.18
N TYR A 222 19.66 25.29 4.06
CA TYR A 222 18.40 26.01 3.98
C TYR A 222 17.42 25.20 3.12
N ARG A 223 16.15 25.19 3.52
CA ARG A 223 15.05 24.49 2.84
C ARG A 223 13.80 25.37 2.87
N LEU A 224 13.16 25.50 1.72
CA LEU A 224 11.80 26.03 1.56
C LEU A 224 10.99 24.94 0.84
N LEU A 225 10.15 24.23 1.58
CA LEU A 225 9.55 22.96 1.16
C LEU A 225 8.27 23.22 0.31
N PRO A 226 8.08 22.58 -0.86
CA PRO A 226 8.98 21.66 -1.58
C PRO A 226 9.96 22.36 -2.56
N VAL A 227 9.82 23.67 -2.76
CA VAL A 227 10.38 24.41 -3.91
C VAL A 227 11.91 24.43 -3.99
N TRP A 228 12.62 24.55 -2.87
CA TRP A 228 14.05 24.86 -2.88
C TRP A 228 14.83 24.24 -1.71
N TRP A 229 16.07 23.80 -1.99
CA TRP A 229 17.07 23.66 -0.95
C TRP A 229 18.47 24.12 -1.39
N SER A 230 19.26 24.52 -0.40
CA SER A 230 20.69 24.77 -0.53
C SER A 230 21.44 24.08 0.61
N LYS A 231 22.56 23.43 0.27
CA LYS A 231 23.52 22.87 1.21
C LYS A 231 24.93 23.27 0.77
N ASN A 232 25.63 24.03 1.61
CA ASN A 232 27.07 24.20 1.51
C ASN A 232 27.71 23.34 2.60
N SER A 233 28.60 22.42 2.22
CA SER A 233 29.47 21.71 3.15
C SER A 233 30.89 22.28 3.09
N PHE A 234 31.40 22.70 4.24
CA PHE A 234 32.72 23.27 4.39
C PHE A 234 33.72 22.16 4.73
N THR A 235 34.80 22.06 3.97
CA THR A 235 35.94 21.16 4.23
C THR A 235 37.23 21.98 4.28
N LYS A 236 38.30 21.42 4.85
CA LYS A 236 39.56 22.17 5.06
C LYS A 236 40.14 22.78 3.77
N ASN A 237 39.89 22.16 2.61
CA ASN A 237 40.51 22.52 1.33
C ASN A 237 39.51 22.90 0.21
N ASP A 238 38.20 22.76 0.44
CA ASP A 238 37.15 22.98 -0.58
C ASP A 238 35.77 23.28 0.04
N THR A 239 34.91 24.00 -0.69
CA THR A 239 33.53 24.32 -0.31
C THR A 239 32.53 23.63 -1.25
N ILE A 240 32.01 22.48 -0.81
CA ILE A 240 31.07 21.66 -1.61
C ILE A 240 29.69 22.32 -1.61
N GLN A 241 29.35 23.02 -2.70
CA GLN A 241 28.04 23.67 -2.85
C GLN A 241 27.07 22.79 -3.64
N LYS A 242 25.91 22.49 -3.03
CA LYS A 242 24.81 21.73 -3.64
C LYS A 242 23.52 22.55 -3.56
N ARG A 243 22.93 22.88 -4.71
CA ARG A 243 21.71 23.71 -4.83
C ARG A 243 20.66 22.99 -5.67
N VAL A 244 19.40 23.06 -5.26
CA VAL A 244 18.26 22.49 -5.99
C VAL A 244 17.09 23.47 -6.00
N VAL A 245 16.47 23.64 -7.16
CA VAL A 245 15.11 24.20 -7.32
C VAL A 245 14.28 23.10 -7.94
N PHE A 246 13.27 22.60 -7.24
CA PHE A 246 12.49 21.46 -7.70
C PHE A 246 11.40 21.89 -8.70
N PRO A 247 11.20 21.18 -9.84
CA PRO A 247 12.00 20.08 -10.38
C PRO A 247 13.10 20.53 -11.37
N LEU A 248 13.34 21.83 -11.53
CA LEU A 248 14.03 22.43 -12.68
C LEU A 248 15.58 22.36 -12.65
N TYR A 249 16.22 22.40 -11.49
CA TYR A 249 17.66 22.69 -11.39
C TYR A 249 18.38 21.86 -10.33
N TRP A 250 19.59 21.39 -10.65
CA TRP A 250 20.54 20.78 -9.72
C TRP A 250 21.99 21.18 -10.06
N SER A 251 22.81 21.43 -9.04
CA SER A 251 24.26 21.58 -9.23
C SER A 251 25.07 21.02 -8.06
N ASN A 252 26.31 20.61 -8.38
CA ASN A 252 27.35 20.21 -7.44
C ASN A 252 28.67 20.85 -7.86
N GLN A 253 29.18 21.77 -7.04
CA GLN A 253 30.42 22.50 -7.31
C GLN A 253 31.47 22.21 -6.23
N GLN A 254 32.70 21.96 -6.70
CA GLN A 254 33.91 21.60 -5.96
C GLN A 254 35.12 22.18 -6.70
N LYS A 255 36.30 22.23 -6.05
CA LYS A 255 37.53 22.84 -6.58
C LYS A 255 37.97 22.27 -7.95
N THR A 256 37.78 20.96 -8.17
CA THR A 256 38.17 20.26 -9.41
C THR A 256 37.00 19.66 -10.20
N ILE A 257 35.77 19.74 -9.68
CA ILE A 257 34.56 19.14 -10.27
C ILE A 257 33.42 20.17 -10.29
N ASN A 258 32.85 20.44 -11.46
CA ASN A 258 31.84 21.49 -11.64
C ASN A 258 30.68 20.96 -12.50
N ASN A 259 29.74 20.26 -11.85
CA ASN A 259 28.65 19.54 -12.53
C ASN A 259 27.33 20.31 -12.40
N LYS A 260 26.63 20.48 -13.51
CA LYS A 260 25.39 21.27 -13.61
C LYS A 260 24.33 20.55 -14.45
N ILE A 261 23.10 20.56 -13.97
CA ILE A 261 21.93 19.95 -14.62
C ILE A 261 20.78 20.97 -14.63
N ILE A 262 20.18 21.16 -15.80
CA ILE A 262 18.90 21.88 -15.96
C ILE A 262 17.93 20.87 -16.57
N LEU A 263 16.92 20.46 -15.81
CA LEU A 263 16.01 19.38 -16.22
C LEU A 263 14.93 19.90 -17.18
N PRO A 264 14.53 19.12 -18.19
CA PRO A 264 15.11 17.85 -18.65
C PRO A 264 16.26 18.02 -19.68
N LEU A 265 16.69 19.25 -19.98
CA LEU A 265 17.33 19.59 -21.25
C LEU A 265 18.86 19.66 -21.29
N ILE A 266 19.59 19.93 -20.18
CA ILE A 266 21.03 20.23 -20.25
C ILE A 266 21.83 19.51 -19.16
N TYR A 267 22.96 18.92 -19.55
CA TYR A 267 23.93 18.27 -18.65
C TYR A 267 25.36 18.66 -19.02
N SER A 268 26.18 19.05 -18.04
CA SER A 268 27.59 19.39 -18.24
C SER A 268 28.46 18.83 -17.11
N LEU A 269 29.60 18.27 -17.49
CA LEU A 269 30.55 17.60 -16.60
C LEU A 269 31.98 18.00 -16.95
N LYS A 270 32.74 18.43 -15.94
CA LYS A 270 34.17 18.74 -16.03
C LYS A 270 34.89 18.12 -14.83
N ASN A 271 35.74 17.14 -15.13
CA ASN A 271 36.66 16.48 -14.20
C ASN A 271 38.12 16.73 -14.70
N PRO A 272 39.16 16.46 -13.89
CA PRO A 272 40.55 16.72 -14.28
C PRO A 272 40.95 16.10 -15.63
N ASN A 273 40.63 14.82 -15.81
CA ASN A 273 41.05 14.09 -17.01
C ASN A 273 40.12 14.34 -18.20
N TYR A 274 38.81 14.53 -18.02
CA TYR A 274 37.79 14.49 -19.10
C TYR A 274 36.70 15.57 -18.96
N GLN A 275 36.25 16.09 -20.09
CA GLN A 275 35.28 17.20 -20.21
C GLN A 275 34.15 16.84 -21.20
N SER A 276 32.90 17.23 -20.93
CA SER A 276 31.76 16.95 -21.82
C SER A 276 30.54 17.88 -21.66
N LEU A 277 29.73 17.96 -22.72
CA LEU A 277 28.49 18.74 -22.83
C LEU A 277 27.39 17.94 -23.54
N THR A 278 26.17 17.97 -23.00
CA THR A 278 24.98 17.25 -23.50
C THR A 278 23.75 18.17 -23.46
N VAL A 279 22.90 18.12 -24.47
CA VAL A 279 21.67 18.94 -24.59
C VAL A 279 20.55 18.06 -25.12
N LEU A 280 19.66 17.55 -24.28
CA LEU A 280 18.67 16.52 -24.61
C LEU A 280 17.41 17.06 -25.32
N PRO A 281 16.72 16.19 -26.10
CA PRO A 281 17.23 14.93 -26.65
C PRO A 281 18.35 15.15 -27.69
N PHE A 282 18.72 16.41 -27.93
CA PHE A 282 19.36 16.86 -29.15
C PHE A 282 20.91 16.93 -29.21
N VAL A 283 21.76 16.41 -28.32
CA VAL A 283 23.25 16.54 -28.43
C VAL A 283 24.03 15.78 -27.35
N SER A 284 25.24 15.30 -27.66
CA SER A 284 26.36 15.14 -26.71
C SER A 284 27.75 15.25 -27.37
N LYS A 285 28.74 15.70 -26.59
CA LYS A 285 30.16 15.88 -26.95
C LYS A 285 31.03 15.76 -25.68
N GLY A 286 32.31 15.45 -25.82
CA GLY A 286 33.34 15.42 -24.78
C GLY A 286 34.74 15.07 -25.31
N HIS A 287 35.73 14.94 -24.42
CA HIS A 287 37.18 14.76 -24.73
C HIS A 287 38.11 14.84 -23.46
N SER A 288 39.45 14.62 -23.55
CA SER A 288 40.39 14.51 -22.39
C SER A 288 41.90 14.91 -22.61
N THR A 289 42.91 14.14 -22.12
CA THR A 289 44.40 14.37 -22.03
C THR A 289 45.46 13.23 -22.38
N ASP A 290 45.40 12.50 -23.53
CA ASP A 290 46.42 11.62 -24.22
C ASP A 290 46.31 11.53 -25.80
N ALA A 291 45.49 12.40 -26.44
CA ALA A 291 45.00 12.43 -27.85
C ALA A 291 44.28 11.21 -28.47
N ALA A 292 44.32 10.02 -27.88
CA ALA A 292 44.07 8.76 -28.58
C ALA A 292 42.64 8.15 -28.76
N ARG A 293 41.49 8.80 -28.52
CA ARG A 293 40.08 8.22 -28.57
C ARG A 293 39.08 8.94 -29.49
N SER A 294 37.85 8.44 -29.71
CA SER A 294 36.76 9.20 -30.35
C SER A 294 35.26 8.77 -30.16
N HIS A 295 34.28 9.66 -29.84
CA HIS A 295 32.75 9.59 -29.96
C HIS A 295 32.02 10.94 -30.33
N LEU A 296 30.71 11.03 -30.60
CA LEU A 296 29.86 12.26 -30.66
C LEU A 296 28.35 11.91 -30.63
N PHE A 297 27.47 12.84 -30.24
CA PHE A 297 26.02 12.60 -30.08
C PHE A 297 25.02 13.73 -30.49
N ILE A 298 23.82 13.30 -30.91
CA ILE A 298 22.42 13.77 -30.78
C ILE A 298 21.62 12.45 -30.75
N PHE A 299 20.61 12.33 -31.61
CA PHE A 299 19.49 11.42 -31.60
C PHE A 299 18.60 11.74 -32.83
N PRO A 300 18.06 10.76 -33.58
CA PRO A 300 18.37 9.34 -33.56
C PRO A 300 19.35 8.76 -34.64
N ASN A 301 20.05 9.51 -35.53
CA ASN A 301 20.68 8.90 -36.75
C ASN A 301 22.16 9.26 -37.22
N TYR A 302 23.01 10.14 -36.58
CA TYR A 302 24.04 11.04 -37.21
C TYR A 302 25.35 10.73 -36.47
N TRP A 303 26.46 10.18 -36.96
CA TRP A 303 27.61 9.95 -36.03
C TRP A 303 29.06 10.00 -36.75
N HIS A 304 30.28 9.85 -36.15
CA HIS A 304 31.67 9.67 -36.82
C HIS A 304 32.60 8.35 -36.62
N GLN A 305 33.50 8.10 -35.61
CA GLN A 305 34.03 6.74 -35.19
C GLN A 305 35.52 6.37 -34.98
N THR A 306 36.49 7.10 -35.54
CA THR A 306 37.81 6.52 -35.89
C THR A 306 38.64 5.91 -34.73
N THR A 307 38.80 4.57 -34.65
CA THR A 307 39.72 3.91 -33.67
C THR A 307 41.17 3.82 -34.17
N LYS A 308 42.11 3.41 -33.30
CA LYS A 308 43.44 2.90 -33.71
C LYS A 308 43.41 1.60 -34.57
N GLN A 309 42.22 1.10 -34.94
CA GLN A 309 41.95 -0.23 -35.53
C GLN A 309 40.71 -0.31 -36.48
N GLN A 310 39.87 0.73 -36.69
CA GLN A 310 38.64 0.66 -37.55
C GLN A 310 38.07 2.04 -38.02
N ARG A 311 37.36 2.06 -39.16
CA ARG A 311 36.59 3.20 -39.74
C ARG A 311 35.28 2.77 -40.45
N LEU A 312 34.15 3.51 -40.32
CA LEU A 312 32.78 2.90 -40.46
C LEU A 312 31.55 3.90 -40.43
N ASP A 313 30.64 3.96 -41.43
CA ASP A 313 29.73 5.12 -41.75
C ASP A 313 28.18 4.83 -41.97
N VAL A 314 27.21 5.66 -41.46
CA VAL A 314 25.71 5.39 -41.34
C VAL A 314 24.74 6.57 -41.60
N LEU A 315 23.49 6.24 -42.01
CA LEU A 315 22.21 6.94 -41.74
C LEU A 315 21.21 5.99 -41.02
N PHE A 316 20.79 6.16 -39.77
CA PHE A 316 19.70 5.34 -39.17
C PHE A 316 18.30 5.76 -39.70
N PRO A 317 17.29 4.87 -39.76
CA PRO A 317 17.36 3.41 -39.74
C PRO A 317 17.63 2.82 -41.13
N ILE A 318 18.42 3.50 -41.97
CA ILE A 318 18.49 3.28 -43.43
C ILE A 318 19.80 2.62 -43.89
N TRP A 319 20.97 3.24 -43.74
CA TRP A 319 22.23 2.88 -44.42
C TRP A 319 23.41 2.61 -43.47
N TRP A 320 24.25 1.63 -43.80
CA TRP A 320 25.35 1.12 -42.97
C TRP A 320 26.59 0.76 -43.87
N ASN A 321 27.83 1.17 -43.54
CA ASN A 321 29.08 0.95 -44.32
C ASN A 321 30.34 0.70 -43.43
N ARG A 322 31.03 -0.45 -43.54
CA ARG A 322 31.93 -1.02 -42.50
C ARG A 322 33.26 -1.56 -43.04
N SER A 323 34.41 -1.00 -42.62
CA SER A 323 35.76 -1.37 -43.10
C SER A 323 36.70 -1.88 -41.99
N ILE A 324 37.17 -3.13 -42.12
CA ILE A 324 38.23 -3.72 -41.26
C ILE A 324 39.56 -3.62 -41.99
N TYR A 325 40.61 -3.25 -41.26
CA TYR A 325 41.99 -3.32 -41.74
C TYR A 325 42.68 -4.54 -41.14
N LEU A 326 43.06 -5.51 -41.98
CA LEU A 326 43.88 -6.67 -41.62
C LEU A 326 45.29 -6.48 -42.23
N LYS A 327 46.26 -7.33 -41.85
CA LYS A 327 47.65 -7.17 -42.32
C LYS A 327 47.80 -7.34 -43.85
N ASN A 328 46.93 -8.15 -44.48
CA ASN A 328 47.02 -8.53 -45.90
C ASN A 328 45.68 -8.42 -46.67
N ASP A 329 44.58 -7.92 -46.07
CA ASP A 329 43.26 -7.78 -46.72
C ASP A 329 42.43 -6.64 -46.08
N THR A 330 41.43 -6.13 -46.80
CA THR A 330 40.51 -5.08 -46.31
C THR A 330 39.06 -5.47 -46.61
N ILE A 331 38.40 -6.08 -45.63
CA ILE A 331 37.00 -6.51 -45.76
C ILE A 331 36.08 -5.29 -45.62
N THR A 332 35.30 -5.02 -46.67
CA THR A 332 34.27 -3.97 -46.67
C THR A 332 32.87 -4.58 -46.67
N ARG A 333 31.96 -4.03 -45.84
CA ARG A 333 30.56 -4.45 -45.73
C ARG A 333 29.63 -3.26 -45.86
N LYS A 334 28.58 -3.35 -46.69
CA LYS A 334 27.53 -2.32 -46.80
C LYS A 334 26.15 -2.93 -46.59
N THR A 335 25.24 -2.17 -45.98
CA THR A 335 23.88 -2.59 -45.64
C THR A 335 22.91 -1.44 -45.86
N VAL A 336 21.71 -1.75 -46.37
CA VAL A 336 20.56 -0.85 -46.39
C VAL A 336 19.38 -1.61 -45.79
N PHE A 337 18.92 -1.21 -44.61
CA PHE A 337 17.93 -1.98 -43.85
C PHE A 337 16.49 -1.70 -44.34
N PRO A 338 15.59 -2.71 -44.38
CA PRO A 338 15.79 -4.14 -44.16
C PRO A 338 16.10 -4.93 -45.45
N LEU A 339 16.53 -4.26 -46.52
CA LEU A 339 16.52 -4.81 -47.87
C LEU A 339 17.85 -5.50 -48.27
N TYR A 340 19.00 -4.89 -47.99
CA TYR A 340 20.27 -5.21 -48.65
C TYR A 340 21.45 -5.37 -47.70
N TRP A 341 22.29 -6.38 -47.94
CA TRP A 341 23.61 -6.58 -47.32
C TRP A 341 24.62 -7.03 -48.36
N SER A 342 25.86 -6.55 -48.24
CA SER A 342 26.98 -7.00 -49.07
C SER A 342 28.29 -7.08 -48.30
N GLU A 343 29.15 -7.99 -48.75
CA GLU A 343 30.55 -8.08 -48.36
C GLU A 343 31.45 -8.19 -49.61
N ARG A 344 32.63 -7.58 -49.52
CA ARG A 344 33.71 -7.71 -50.49
C ARG A 344 35.04 -7.93 -49.77
N GLY A 345 35.76 -8.96 -50.19
CA GLY A 345 37.22 -9.10 -50.02
C GLY A 345 37.85 -9.40 -51.39
N ASN A 346 39.16 -9.58 -51.46
CA ASN A 346 39.87 -9.68 -52.74
C ASN A 346 39.52 -10.94 -53.56
N THR A 347 39.25 -12.08 -52.91
CA THR A 347 38.94 -13.36 -53.59
C THR A 347 37.47 -13.77 -53.50
N HIS A 348 36.64 -13.07 -52.71
CA HIS A 348 35.23 -13.42 -52.52
C HIS A 348 34.27 -12.22 -52.55
N LYS A 349 33.08 -12.47 -53.12
CA LYS A 349 31.98 -11.48 -53.23
C LYS A 349 30.71 -12.12 -52.69
N ASN A 350 30.02 -11.45 -51.78
CA ASN A 350 28.74 -11.87 -51.21
C ASN A 350 27.70 -10.74 -51.31
N ASN A 351 26.48 -11.05 -51.75
CA ASN A 351 25.34 -10.13 -51.82
C ASN A 351 24.08 -10.83 -51.31
N ILE A 352 23.26 -10.09 -50.55
CA ILE A 352 21.95 -10.52 -50.06
C ILE A 352 20.96 -9.37 -50.30
N LEU A 353 19.85 -9.67 -50.99
CA LEU A 353 18.69 -8.80 -51.12
C LEU A 353 17.48 -9.58 -50.61
N ILE A 354 16.94 -9.21 -49.44
CA ILE A 354 15.88 -9.95 -48.77
C ILE A 354 14.51 -9.62 -49.40
N PRO A 355 13.62 -10.62 -49.61
CA PRO A 355 13.83 -12.06 -49.43
C PRO A 355 14.43 -12.77 -50.65
N PHE A 356 14.54 -12.10 -51.80
CA PHE A 356 14.59 -12.76 -53.11
C PHE A 356 15.97 -13.23 -53.59
N ILE A 357 17.09 -12.57 -53.28
CA ILE A 357 18.37 -12.85 -53.97
C ILE A 357 19.52 -13.10 -52.99
N TYR A 358 20.22 -14.21 -53.21
CA TYR A 358 21.52 -14.50 -52.60
C TYR A 358 22.56 -14.81 -53.70
N SER A 359 23.74 -14.22 -53.61
CA SER A 359 24.81 -14.39 -54.59
C SER A 359 26.16 -14.45 -53.91
N TYR A 360 26.87 -15.56 -54.09
CA TYR A 360 28.22 -15.79 -53.57
C TYR A 360 29.16 -16.31 -54.66
N SER A 361 30.34 -15.71 -54.76
CA SER A 361 31.42 -16.18 -55.62
C SER A 361 32.74 -16.16 -54.85
N GLY A 362 33.48 -17.27 -54.90
CA GLY A 362 34.86 -17.42 -54.44
C GLY A 362 35.61 -18.46 -55.28
N PRO A 363 36.92 -18.68 -55.02
CA PRO A 363 37.79 -19.44 -55.93
C PRO A 363 37.37 -20.90 -56.10
N ASN A 364 37.04 -21.60 -54.99
CA ASN A 364 36.66 -23.01 -55.02
C ASN A 364 35.15 -23.26 -54.97
N LYS A 365 34.33 -22.21 -54.84
CA LYS A 365 32.86 -22.33 -54.72
C LYS A 365 32.15 -21.11 -55.29
N LYS A 366 31.18 -21.36 -56.16
CA LYS A 366 30.20 -20.36 -56.62
C LYS A 366 28.79 -20.86 -56.25
N SER A 367 27.90 -19.95 -55.88
CA SER A 367 26.47 -20.25 -55.69
C SER A 367 25.59 -19.02 -55.86
N PHE A 368 24.46 -19.20 -56.55
CA PHE A 368 23.48 -18.16 -56.84
C PHE A 368 22.08 -18.70 -56.59
N THR A 369 21.24 -17.92 -55.92
CA THR A 369 19.90 -18.32 -55.49
C THR A 369 18.94 -17.15 -55.68
N VAL A 370 17.83 -17.41 -56.39
CA VAL A 370 16.65 -16.56 -56.47
C VAL A 370 15.52 -17.29 -55.74
N PHE A 371 15.26 -16.91 -54.50
CA PHE A 371 14.33 -17.61 -53.61
C PHE A 371 12.86 -17.30 -53.96
N PRO A 372 11.96 -18.29 -53.97
CA PRO A 372 12.22 -19.72 -53.78
C PRO A 372 12.74 -20.44 -55.04
N PHE A 373 12.45 -19.91 -56.22
CA PHE A 373 12.39 -20.65 -57.49
C PHE A 373 13.68 -21.31 -57.98
N TYR A 374 14.85 -20.72 -57.75
CA TYR A 374 16.11 -21.19 -58.35
C TYR A 374 17.27 -21.18 -57.37
N SER A 375 18.06 -22.24 -57.34
CA SER A 375 19.36 -22.27 -56.67
C SER A 375 20.35 -23.13 -57.44
N PHE A 376 21.56 -22.61 -57.66
CA PHE A 376 22.68 -23.32 -58.28
C PHE A 376 23.92 -23.19 -57.41
N GLY A 377 24.74 -24.25 -57.36
CA GLY A 377 26.06 -24.15 -56.75
C GLY A 377 27.04 -25.21 -57.22
N TYR A 378 28.30 -24.80 -57.37
CA TYR A 378 29.40 -25.62 -57.88
C TYR A 378 30.61 -25.53 -56.94
N ASN A 379 31.31 -26.65 -56.73
CA ASN A 379 32.51 -26.75 -55.89
C ASN A 379 33.59 -27.58 -56.61
N THR A 380 34.71 -26.93 -56.96
CA THR A 380 35.85 -27.55 -57.67
C THR A 380 36.48 -28.68 -56.87
N LYS A 381 36.75 -28.46 -55.58
CA LYS A 381 37.59 -29.35 -54.76
C LYS A 381 36.93 -30.70 -54.44
N LEU A 382 35.60 -30.76 -54.44
CA LEU A 382 34.84 -32.01 -54.28
C LEU A 382 34.35 -32.61 -55.61
N ASN A 383 34.64 -31.94 -56.74
CA ASN A 383 33.99 -32.12 -58.03
C ASN A 383 32.48 -32.38 -57.90
N SER A 384 31.81 -31.49 -57.16
CA SER A 384 30.41 -31.66 -56.76
C SER A 384 29.60 -30.42 -57.12
N TRP A 385 28.43 -30.64 -57.70
CA TRP A 385 27.53 -29.56 -58.10
C TRP A 385 26.08 -29.91 -57.80
N TYR A 386 25.25 -28.88 -57.71
CA TYR A 386 23.82 -29.02 -57.58
C TYR A 386 23.07 -27.92 -58.34
N VAL A 387 21.87 -28.25 -58.80
CA VAL A 387 20.87 -27.31 -59.30
C VAL A 387 19.53 -27.66 -58.68
N GLY A 388 18.75 -26.65 -58.31
CA GLY A 388 17.42 -26.78 -57.74
C GLY A 388 16.48 -25.75 -58.35
N ILE A 389 15.54 -26.21 -59.18
CA ILE A 389 14.39 -25.45 -59.66
C ILE A 389 13.25 -25.79 -58.71
N THR A 390 13.09 -25.01 -57.63
CA THR A 390 12.24 -25.36 -56.49
C THR A 390 10.79 -24.89 -56.74
N PRO A 391 9.77 -25.73 -56.50
CA PRO A 391 9.84 -27.05 -55.84
C PRO A 391 10.21 -28.21 -56.77
N ILE A 392 10.08 -28.07 -58.10
CA ILE A 392 9.93 -29.17 -59.07
C ILE A 392 11.14 -30.13 -59.16
N TYR A 393 12.37 -29.61 -59.28
CA TYR A 393 13.54 -30.44 -59.65
C TYR A 393 14.79 -30.08 -58.85
N TRP A 394 15.48 -31.07 -58.32
CA TRP A 394 16.79 -30.96 -57.68
C TRP A 394 17.71 -32.08 -58.17
N HIS A 395 18.93 -31.73 -58.58
CA HIS A 395 19.99 -32.68 -58.91
C HIS A 395 21.23 -32.41 -58.06
N LYS A 396 21.93 -33.48 -57.64
CA LYS A 396 23.21 -33.39 -56.93
C LYS A 396 24.17 -34.50 -57.38
N GLN A 397 25.32 -34.09 -57.91
CA GLN A 397 26.42 -34.97 -58.31
C GLN A 397 27.56 -34.96 -57.28
N GLN A 398 28.08 -36.14 -56.96
CA GLN A 398 29.31 -36.33 -56.17
C GLN A 398 30.01 -37.64 -56.58
N LYS A 399 31.34 -37.73 -56.46
CA LYS A 399 32.17 -38.81 -57.06
C LYS A 399 31.74 -40.27 -56.76
N SER A 400 31.04 -40.53 -55.65
CA SER A 400 30.56 -41.86 -55.26
C SER A 400 29.03 -41.96 -55.03
N ASN A 401 28.29 -40.87 -55.26
CA ASN A 401 26.83 -40.83 -55.05
C ASN A 401 26.19 -39.81 -56.00
N THR A 402 25.22 -40.27 -56.78
CA THR A 402 24.43 -39.45 -57.71
C THR A 402 22.97 -39.45 -57.25
N ALA A 403 22.37 -38.28 -57.07
CA ALA A 403 21.00 -38.12 -56.60
C ALA A 403 20.18 -37.23 -57.53
N ASP A 404 19.11 -37.79 -58.10
CA ASP A 404 18.13 -37.09 -58.93
C ASP A 404 16.79 -37.03 -58.19
N LEU A 405 16.19 -35.84 -58.17
CA LEU A 405 14.98 -35.53 -57.41
C LEU A 405 14.01 -34.74 -58.31
N VAL A 406 12.90 -35.35 -58.73
CA VAL A 406 11.73 -34.63 -59.26
C VAL A 406 10.67 -34.69 -58.16
N LEU A 407 10.37 -33.57 -57.52
CA LEU A 407 9.47 -33.52 -56.38
C LEU A 407 8.00 -33.30 -56.82
N PRO A 408 7.03 -33.98 -56.20
CA PRO A 408 7.20 -35.05 -55.21
C PRO A 408 7.52 -36.43 -55.82
N LEU A 409 7.41 -36.59 -57.14
CA LEU A 409 7.10 -37.86 -57.80
C LEU A 409 8.24 -38.89 -57.92
N TYR A 410 9.50 -38.50 -58.08
CA TYR A 410 10.58 -39.44 -58.46
C TYR A 410 11.92 -39.12 -57.79
N TRP A 411 12.48 -40.10 -57.08
CA TRP A 411 13.79 -40.01 -56.43
C TRP A 411 14.67 -41.20 -56.82
N ARG A 412 15.85 -40.93 -57.38
CA ARG A 412 16.85 -41.95 -57.71
C ARG A 412 18.13 -41.68 -56.93
N THR A 413 18.65 -42.69 -56.25
CA THR A 413 20.01 -42.65 -55.69
C THR A 413 20.81 -43.88 -56.10
N LYS A 414 22.06 -43.65 -56.52
CA LYS A 414 23.04 -44.69 -56.83
C LYS A 414 24.22 -44.56 -55.88
N GLU A 415 24.46 -45.60 -55.10
CA GLU A 415 25.57 -45.70 -54.14
C GLU A 415 26.50 -46.82 -54.59
N CYS A 416 27.73 -46.48 -54.96
CA CYS A 416 28.75 -47.46 -55.39
C CYS A 416 29.66 -47.81 -54.21
N PHE A 417 29.70 -49.08 -53.81
CA PHE A 417 30.67 -49.62 -52.85
C PHE A 417 31.79 -50.37 -53.60
N LYS A 418 32.72 -51.01 -52.89
CA LYS A 418 33.83 -51.75 -53.53
C LYS A 418 33.37 -53.01 -54.26
N GLU A 419 32.40 -53.73 -53.71
CA GLU A 419 32.01 -55.09 -54.13
C GLU A 419 30.51 -55.23 -54.46
N ASP A 420 29.72 -54.16 -54.28
CA ASP A 420 28.29 -54.10 -54.58
C ASP A 420 27.90 -52.67 -55.00
N THR A 421 26.81 -52.52 -55.77
CA THR A 421 26.27 -51.22 -56.19
C THR A 421 24.79 -51.16 -55.84
N LEU A 422 24.48 -50.42 -54.77
CA LEU A 422 23.11 -50.30 -54.27
C LEU A 422 22.36 -49.25 -55.09
N ILE A 423 21.41 -49.71 -55.90
CA ILE A 423 20.49 -48.84 -56.64
C ILE A 423 19.17 -48.77 -55.87
N LYS A 424 18.74 -47.54 -55.57
CA LYS A 424 17.45 -47.24 -54.96
C LYS A 424 16.64 -46.37 -55.92
N ASN A 425 15.53 -46.90 -56.41
CA ASN A 425 14.58 -46.14 -57.23
C ASN A 425 13.29 -45.94 -56.42
N THR A 426 12.79 -44.71 -56.38
CA THR A 426 11.51 -44.35 -55.76
C THR A 426 10.64 -43.62 -56.77
N ILE A 427 9.38 -44.04 -56.92
CA ILE A 427 8.31 -43.24 -57.53
C ILE A 427 7.31 -42.97 -56.39
N PHE A 428 7.40 -41.81 -55.75
CA PHE A 428 6.63 -41.52 -54.54
C PHE A 428 5.20 -41.10 -54.89
N PRO A 429 4.16 -41.59 -54.18
CA PRO A 429 4.18 -42.50 -53.03
C PRO A 429 3.95 -43.98 -53.40
N LEU A 430 4.15 -44.39 -54.66
CA LEU A 430 3.68 -45.65 -55.22
C LEU A 430 4.70 -46.79 -55.21
N TYR A 431 6.00 -46.52 -55.30
CA TYR A 431 7.02 -47.55 -55.56
C TYR A 431 8.36 -47.23 -54.90
N TRP A 432 8.95 -48.22 -54.25
CA TRP A 432 10.35 -48.25 -53.84
C TRP A 432 10.96 -49.61 -54.19
N SER A 433 12.10 -49.62 -54.86
CA SER A 433 12.93 -50.82 -54.99
C SER A 433 14.34 -50.59 -54.47
N ALA A 434 14.89 -51.65 -53.89
CA ALA A 434 16.31 -51.79 -53.61
C ALA A 434 16.83 -53.04 -54.32
N ARG A 435 17.98 -52.89 -54.98
CA ARG A 435 18.69 -53.96 -55.69
C ARG A 435 20.16 -53.95 -55.29
N SER A 436 20.64 -55.14 -54.94
CA SER A 436 22.00 -55.51 -54.52
C SER A 436 22.15 -57.02 -54.79
N ASN A 437 23.37 -57.53 -54.93
CA ASN A 437 23.62 -58.93 -55.29
C ASN A 437 22.85 -59.95 -54.42
N ASN A 438 22.73 -59.68 -53.11
CA ASN A 438 22.07 -60.58 -52.14
C ASN A 438 20.69 -60.09 -51.67
N LEU A 439 20.17 -58.98 -52.21
CA LEU A 439 18.92 -58.38 -51.72
C LEU A 439 17.96 -58.00 -52.86
N LYS A 440 16.82 -58.70 -52.90
CA LYS A 440 15.65 -58.32 -53.70
C LYS A 440 14.56 -57.80 -52.78
N LYS A 441 14.38 -56.48 -52.77
CA LYS A 441 13.27 -55.82 -52.06
C LYS A 441 12.47 -54.95 -53.03
N ASP A 442 11.17 -55.20 -53.09
CA ASP A 442 10.19 -54.40 -53.82
C ASP A 442 9.06 -54.01 -52.89
N VAL A 443 8.67 -52.73 -52.94
CA VAL A 443 7.53 -52.19 -52.21
C VAL A 443 6.70 -51.34 -53.18
N VAL A 444 5.55 -51.86 -53.60
CA VAL A 444 4.53 -51.10 -54.31
C VAL A 444 3.48 -50.70 -53.26
N VAL A 445 3.32 -49.42 -52.94
CA VAL A 445 2.36 -48.97 -51.92
C VAL A 445 1.01 -48.66 -52.58
N PRO A 446 -0.12 -49.07 -51.97
CA PRO A 446 -0.23 -49.85 -50.73
C PRO A 446 -0.07 -51.37 -50.92
N LEU A 447 -0.02 -51.86 -52.17
CA LEU A 447 -0.42 -53.23 -52.53
C LEU A 447 0.61 -54.35 -52.28
N ILE A 448 1.89 -54.17 -52.56
CA ILE A 448 2.86 -55.29 -52.61
C ILE A 448 4.10 -55.00 -51.77
N TYR A 449 4.46 -55.94 -50.90
CA TYR A 449 5.76 -56.04 -50.25
C TYR A 449 6.38 -57.41 -50.53
N ARG A 450 7.56 -57.42 -51.17
CA ARG A 450 8.39 -58.61 -51.40
C ARG A 450 9.72 -58.45 -50.68
N TYR A 451 10.09 -59.46 -49.89
CA TYR A 451 11.41 -59.57 -49.26
C TYR A 451 11.93 -61.01 -49.37
N GLU A 452 13.15 -61.14 -49.89
CA GLU A 452 13.79 -62.40 -50.26
C GLU A 452 15.27 -62.31 -49.89
N ASP A 453 15.70 -63.19 -48.99
CA ASP A 453 17.04 -63.27 -48.40
C ASP A 453 17.31 -64.73 -47.98
N SER A 454 18.58 -65.10 -47.93
CA SER A 454 19.18 -66.41 -47.56
C SER A 454 18.50 -67.19 -46.42
N LYS A 455 17.89 -66.51 -45.44
CA LYS A 455 17.26 -67.13 -44.26
C LYS A 455 15.75 -66.93 -44.16
N LYS A 456 15.15 -66.11 -45.02
CA LYS A 456 13.76 -65.66 -44.88
C LYS A 456 13.13 -65.33 -46.23
N GLN A 457 12.01 -65.96 -46.50
CA GLN A 457 11.09 -65.58 -47.57
C GLN A 457 9.80 -65.01 -46.94
N SER A 458 9.36 -63.85 -47.42
CA SER A 458 8.07 -63.28 -47.05
C SER A 458 7.50 -62.42 -48.17
N PHE A 459 6.28 -62.74 -48.57
CA PHE A 459 5.49 -61.98 -49.53
C PHE A 459 4.23 -61.45 -48.84
N THR A 460 3.79 -60.26 -49.22
CA THR A 460 2.57 -59.66 -48.70
C THR A 460 1.91 -58.81 -49.78
N LEU A 461 0.72 -59.23 -50.21
CA LEU A 461 -0.22 -58.44 -50.99
C LEU A 461 -1.13 -57.70 -49.98
N PHE A 462 -0.70 -56.52 -49.51
CA PHE A 462 -1.41 -55.77 -48.47
C PHE A 462 -2.70 -55.12 -49.01
N PRO A 463 -3.80 -55.09 -48.24
CA PRO A 463 -3.96 -55.71 -46.92
C PRO A 463 -4.24 -57.23 -46.99
N LEU A 464 -4.66 -57.74 -48.15
CA LEU A 464 -5.41 -58.98 -48.34
C LEU A 464 -4.69 -60.28 -47.94
N PHE A 465 -3.39 -60.41 -48.22
CA PHE A 465 -2.68 -61.69 -48.10
C PHE A 465 -1.23 -61.51 -47.66
N SER A 466 -0.77 -62.34 -46.72
CA SER A 466 0.60 -62.39 -46.24
C SER A 466 0.98 -63.81 -45.85
N PHE A 467 2.14 -64.27 -46.29
CA PHE A 467 2.74 -65.52 -45.83
C PHE A 467 4.22 -65.35 -45.51
N GLY A 468 4.71 -66.17 -44.60
CA GLY A 468 6.14 -66.25 -44.32
C GLY A 468 6.50 -67.56 -43.64
N HIS A 469 7.67 -68.07 -44.03
CA HIS A 469 8.26 -69.28 -43.47
C HIS A 469 9.64 -68.96 -42.91
N HIS A 470 9.99 -69.58 -41.78
CA HIS A 470 11.31 -69.43 -41.14
C HIS A 470 11.81 -70.80 -40.68
N ALA A 471 12.56 -71.47 -41.56
CA ALA A 471 12.97 -72.88 -41.42
C ALA A 471 13.54 -73.23 -40.03
N GLN A 472 14.49 -72.44 -39.54
CA GLN A 472 15.21 -72.71 -38.28
C GLN A 472 14.34 -72.62 -37.00
N LEU A 473 13.08 -72.16 -37.10
CA LEU A 473 12.17 -72.04 -35.95
C LEU A 473 10.90 -72.90 -36.09
N ASN A 474 10.82 -73.75 -37.13
CA ASN A 474 9.61 -74.46 -37.56
C ASN A 474 8.33 -73.60 -37.50
N ARG A 475 8.46 -72.33 -37.93
CA ARG A 475 7.43 -71.31 -37.78
C ARG A 475 6.87 -70.92 -39.14
N SER A 476 5.61 -71.30 -39.35
CA SER A 476 4.76 -70.86 -40.46
C SER A 476 3.75 -69.83 -39.98
N TYR A 477 3.28 -68.99 -40.91
CA TYR A 477 1.99 -68.32 -40.77
C TYR A 477 1.39 -68.07 -42.16
N VAL A 478 0.07 -68.16 -42.23
CA VAL A 478 -0.73 -67.71 -43.37
C VAL A 478 -1.76 -66.73 -42.84
N ALA A 479 -1.86 -65.58 -43.49
CA ALA A 479 -2.76 -64.50 -43.09
C ALA A 479 -3.50 -63.95 -44.31
N ILE A 480 -4.83 -64.11 -44.34
CA ILE A 480 -5.72 -63.44 -45.29
C ILE A 480 -6.29 -62.22 -44.56
N THR A 481 -5.48 -61.17 -44.39
CA THR A 481 -5.78 -60.04 -43.52
C THR A 481 -6.85 -59.11 -44.15
N PRO A 482 -7.83 -58.59 -43.40
CA PRO A 482 -8.02 -58.69 -41.95
C PRO A 482 -8.94 -59.85 -41.52
N LEU A 483 -9.23 -60.84 -42.37
CA LEU A 483 -10.19 -61.90 -42.09
C LEU A 483 -9.55 -63.05 -41.32
N PHE A 484 -8.53 -63.72 -41.84
CA PHE A 484 -8.02 -64.99 -41.32
C PHE A 484 -6.54 -64.98 -40.98
N TRP A 485 -6.15 -65.64 -39.88
CA TRP A 485 -4.78 -66.03 -39.57
C TRP A 485 -4.76 -67.46 -39.04
N HIS A 486 -3.95 -68.31 -39.68
CA HIS A 486 -3.50 -69.58 -39.10
C HIS A 486 -2.07 -69.41 -38.55
N LYS A 487 -1.84 -69.87 -37.32
CA LYS A 487 -0.53 -69.86 -36.67
C LYS A 487 -0.29 -71.19 -35.97
N GLN A 488 0.79 -71.87 -36.36
CA GLN A 488 1.27 -73.11 -35.78
C GLN A 488 2.61 -72.87 -35.08
N GLN A 489 2.76 -73.36 -33.84
CA GLN A 489 4.03 -73.32 -33.11
C GLN A 489 4.12 -74.51 -32.17
N ASN A 490 4.84 -75.56 -32.58
CA ASN A 490 4.97 -76.84 -31.88
C ASN A 490 3.60 -77.43 -31.49
N LEU A 491 3.25 -77.43 -30.20
CA LEU A 491 1.99 -77.98 -29.66
C LEU A 491 0.85 -76.96 -29.56
N ASP A 492 1.09 -75.69 -29.89
CA ASP A 492 0.11 -74.61 -29.84
C ASP A 492 -0.47 -74.32 -31.24
N THR A 493 -1.80 -74.32 -31.33
CA THR A 493 -2.56 -74.11 -32.57
C THR A 493 -3.57 -72.98 -32.36
N LYS A 494 -3.51 -71.96 -33.22
CA LYS A 494 -4.31 -70.74 -33.12
C LYS A 494 -4.89 -70.35 -34.46
N ASP A 495 -6.21 -70.46 -34.54
CA ASP A 495 -7.03 -70.04 -35.67
C ASP A 495 -7.81 -68.79 -35.29
N ILE A 496 -7.69 -67.74 -36.11
CA ILE A 496 -8.32 -66.45 -35.89
C ILE A 496 -9.07 -66.07 -37.16
N PHE A 497 -10.39 -65.94 -37.09
CA PHE A 497 -11.23 -65.34 -38.11
C PHE A 497 -11.80 -64.00 -37.58
N PHE A 498 -11.02 -62.93 -37.67
CA PHE A 498 -11.32 -61.63 -37.06
C PHE A 498 -12.47 -60.90 -37.79
N PRO A 499 -13.28 -60.09 -37.08
CA PRO A 499 -13.32 -59.89 -35.63
C PRO A 499 -14.26 -60.89 -34.94
N ILE A 500 -14.54 -62.05 -35.54
CA ILE A 500 -15.61 -62.96 -35.12
C ILE A 500 -15.05 -64.08 -34.24
N TYR A 501 -14.19 -64.96 -34.76
CA TYR A 501 -13.81 -66.21 -34.12
C TYR A 501 -12.34 -66.27 -33.71
N TRP A 502 -12.07 -66.72 -32.49
CA TRP A 502 -10.74 -67.17 -32.05
C TRP A 502 -10.88 -68.54 -31.43
N HIS A 503 -10.04 -69.46 -31.87
CA HIS A 503 -9.84 -70.75 -31.23
C HIS A 503 -8.38 -70.91 -30.83
N SER A 504 -8.15 -71.40 -29.62
CA SER A 504 -6.83 -71.90 -29.21
C SER A 504 -7.01 -73.24 -28.50
N LYS A 505 -6.32 -74.25 -29.01
CA LYS A 505 -6.20 -75.58 -28.43
C LYS A 505 -4.78 -75.75 -27.92
N THR A 506 -4.64 -76.05 -26.63
CA THR A 506 -3.35 -76.41 -26.02
C THR A 506 -3.53 -77.73 -25.28
N CYS A 507 -2.75 -78.73 -25.67
CA CYS A 507 -2.76 -80.05 -25.05
C CYS A 507 -1.75 -80.11 -23.91
N PHE A 508 -2.13 -80.76 -22.81
CA PHE A 508 -1.27 -81.11 -21.69
C PHE A 508 -1.53 -82.58 -21.31
N ASP A 509 -0.62 -83.20 -20.56
CA ASP A 509 -0.86 -84.54 -20.04
C ASP A 509 -2.01 -84.49 -19.00
N GLY A 510 -3.09 -85.21 -19.30
CA GLY A 510 -4.28 -85.30 -18.44
C GLY A 510 -5.38 -84.24 -18.62
N ASP A 511 -5.15 -83.13 -19.35
CA ASP A 511 -6.20 -82.13 -19.65
C ASP A 511 -6.02 -81.45 -21.02
N THR A 512 -7.12 -81.06 -21.66
CA THR A 512 -7.12 -80.34 -22.94
C THR A 512 -7.84 -79.02 -22.79
N LEU A 513 -7.08 -77.94 -22.55
CA LEU A 513 -7.65 -76.61 -22.43
C LEU A 513 -8.17 -76.12 -23.79
N ARG A 514 -9.49 -75.99 -23.91
CA ARG A 514 -10.16 -75.42 -25.08
C ARG A 514 -10.69 -74.04 -24.74
N LYS A 515 -10.22 -73.03 -25.47
CA LYS A 515 -10.74 -71.67 -25.44
C LYS A 515 -11.32 -71.35 -26.80
N THR A 516 -12.59 -70.95 -26.81
CA THR A 516 -13.30 -70.50 -28.02
C THR A 516 -14.00 -69.19 -27.71
N THR A 517 -13.80 -68.21 -28.59
CA THR A 517 -14.44 -66.89 -28.53
C THR A 517 -15.15 -66.64 -29.86
N LEU A 518 -16.43 -66.27 -29.82
CA LEU A 518 -17.14 -65.63 -30.94
C LEU A 518 -17.43 -64.17 -30.51
N PHE A 519 -16.47 -63.27 -30.71
CA PHE A 519 -16.57 -61.88 -30.23
C PHE A 519 -17.65 -61.09 -30.99
N PRO A 520 -18.36 -60.15 -30.34
CA PRO A 520 -18.38 -59.87 -28.90
C PRO A 520 -19.44 -60.69 -28.14
N ILE A 521 -19.91 -61.80 -28.72
CA ILE A 521 -21.12 -62.51 -28.29
C ILE A 521 -20.82 -63.66 -27.32
N TYR A 522 -19.81 -64.49 -27.55
CA TYR A 522 -19.60 -65.73 -26.79
C TYR A 522 -18.15 -65.96 -26.37
N TRP A 523 -17.97 -66.44 -25.14
CA TRP A 523 -16.71 -67.01 -24.64
C TRP A 523 -17.02 -68.34 -23.95
N SER A 524 -16.23 -69.36 -24.24
CA SER A 524 -16.22 -70.60 -23.46
C SER A 524 -14.82 -70.97 -22.99
N TYR A 525 -14.73 -71.31 -21.71
CA TYR A 525 -13.58 -71.97 -21.10
C TYR A 525 -14.02 -73.35 -20.61
N LYS A 526 -13.38 -74.40 -21.12
CA LYS A 526 -13.63 -75.79 -20.72
C LYS A 526 -12.32 -76.47 -20.32
N SER A 527 -12.36 -77.12 -19.15
CA SER A 527 -11.38 -78.07 -18.63
C SER A 527 -12.12 -79.19 -17.88
N ALA A 528 -11.43 -80.24 -17.46
CA ALA A 528 -12.05 -81.37 -16.73
C ALA A 528 -12.96 -80.93 -15.54
N ASN A 529 -12.55 -79.91 -14.79
CA ASN A 529 -13.23 -79.46 -13.56
C ASN A 529 -14.02 -78.14 -13.69
N THR A 530 -14.02 -77.48 -14.86
CA THR A 530 -14.70 -76.18 -15.03
C THR A 530 -15.39 -76.07 -16.40
N ASN A 531 -16.62 -75.60 -16.41
CA ASN A 531 -17.37 -75.27 -17.63
C ASN A 531 -17.99 -73.88 -17.46
N ASN A 532 -17.31 -72.88 -17.99
CA ASN A 532 -17.75 -71.48 -17.93
C ASN A 532 -18.16 -71.04 -19.33
N GLN A 533 -19.40 -70.58 -19.47
CA GLN A 533 -19.99 -70.14 -20.74
C GLN A 533 -20.62 -68.76 -20.57
N ILE A 534 -20.19 -67.81 -21.39
CA ILE A 534 -20.66 -66.42 -21.38
C ILE A 534 -21.24 -66.12 -22.75
N VAL A 535 -22.50 -65.70 -22.82
CA VAL A 535 -23.14 -65.10 -23.99
C VAL A 535 -23.34 -63.61 -23.69
N PHE A 536 -22.29 -62.82 -23.86
CA PHE A 536 -22.25 -61.40 -23.49
C PHE A 536 -23.22 -60.55 -24.33
N PRO A 537 -23.83 -59.49 -23.76
CA PRO A 537 -23.81 -59.09 -22.35
C PRO A 537 -24.88 -59.83 -21.51
N LEU A 538 -25.57 -60.81 -22.07
CA LEU A 538 -26.81 -61.38 -21.53
C LEU A 538 -26.53 -62.52 -20.54
N VAL A 539 -26.04 -63.67 -21.01
CA VAL A 539 -25.96 -64.90 -20.20
C VAL A 539 -24.56 -65.10 -19.62
N PHE A 540 -24.47 -65.41 -18.33
CA PHE A 540 -23.25 -65.88 -17.67
C PHE A 540 -23.60 -67.15 -16.90
N SER A 541 -23.07 -68.28 -17.36
CA SER A 541 -23.19 -69.59 -16.71
C SER A 541 -21.84 -70.00 -16.15
N LEU A 542 -21.73 -70.10 -14.83
CA LEU A 542 -20.50 -70.42 -14.12
C LEU A 542 -20.71 -71.67 -13.27
N LYS A 543 -19.90 -72.70 -13.50
CA LYS A 543 -19.96 -73.97 -12.76
C LYS A 543 -18.56 -74.39 -12.32
N ASN A 544 -18.31 -74.27 -11.02
CA ASN A 544 -17.09 -74.69 -10.33
C ASN A 544 -17.47 -75.59 -9.12
N PRO A 545 -16.56 -76.41 -8.57
CA PRO A 545 -16.90 -77.44 -7.57
C PRO A 545 -17.56 -76.97 -6.25
N LYS A 546 -17.46 -75.68 -5.90
CA LYS A 546 -18.02 -75.12 -4.64
C LYS A 546 -19.23 -74.19 -4.86
N TYR A 547 -19.53 -73.82 -6.11
CA TYR A 547 -20.48 -72.75 -6.41
C TYR A 547 -20.98 -72.83 -7.85
N GLN A 548 -22.28 -72.67 -8.03
CA GLN A 548 -22.93 -72.61 -9.34
C GLN A 548 -23.82 -71.37 -9.42
N SER A 549 -23.73 -70.63 -10.53
CA SER A 549 -24.62 -69.50 -10.82
C SER A 549 -25.02 -69.42 -12.28
N LEU A 550 -26.22 -68.88 -12.50
CA LEU A 550 -26.75 -68.48 -13.80
C LEU A 550 -27.22 -67.03 -13.67
N THR A 551 -26.67 -66.17 -14.51
CA THR A 551 -27.13 -64.79 -14.70
C THR A 551 -27.63 -64.63 -16.12
N VAL A 552 -28.77 -63.98 -16.29
CA VAL A 552 -29.33 -63.54 -17.57
C VAL A 552 -29.63 -62.05 -17.43
N LEU A 553 -28.67 -61.18 -17.74
CA LEU A 553 -28.86 -59.73 -17.71
C LEU A 553 -29.77 -59.28 -18.87
N PRO A 554 -30.58 -58.22 -18.70
CA PRO A 554 -30.85 -57.50 -17.45
C PRO A 554 -31.96 -58.15 -16.61
N LEU A 555 -32.34 -59.41 -16.87
CA LEU A 555 -33.50 -60.06 -16.26
C LEU A 555 -33.25 -60.53 -14.82
N PHE A 556 -32.33 -61.47 -14.60
CA PHE A 556 -32.12 -62.08 -13.28
C PHE A 556 -30.70 -62.62 -13.05
N SER A 557 -30.36 -62.84 -11.77
CA SER A 557 -29.23 -63.68 -11.35
C SER A 557 -29.67 -64.64 -10.25
N LYS A 558 -29.23 -65.89 -10.33
CA LYS A 558 -29.43 -66.91 -9.29
C LYS A 558 -28.12 -67.64 -9.06
N GLY A 559 -27.72 -67.80 -7.80
CA GLY A 559 -26.55 -68.59 -7.45
C GLY A 559 -26.58 -69.05 -6.00
N GLY A 560 -25.83 -70.12 -5.73
CA GLY A 560 -25.72 -70.71 -4.41
C GLY A 560 -24.46 -71.53 -4.23
N SER A 561 -24.01 -71.60 -2.98
CA SER A 561 -23.04 -72.61 -2.54
C SER A 561 -23.75 -73.95 -2.30
N THR A 562 -23.02 -75.05 -2.43
CA THR A 562 -23.56 -76.43 -2.37
C THR A 562 -24.08 -76.84 -0.98
N ASP A 563 -23.75 -76.06 0.05
CA ASP A 563 -24.14 -76.20 1.46
C ASP A 563 -25.37 -75.34 1.84
N ALA A 564 -25.94 -74.57 0.91
CA ALA A 564 -27.04 -73.62 1.12
C ALA A 564 -26.82 -72.53 2.22
N THR A 565 -25.56 -72.32 2.64
CA THR A 565 -25.19 -71.22 3.56
C THR A 565 -25.30 -69.86 2.88
N LYS A 566 -24.90 -69.79 1.60
CA LYS A 566 -24.90 -68.58 0.77
C LYS A 566 -25.82 -68.77 -0.43
N HIS A 567 -26.80 -67.89 -0.58
CA HIS A 567 -27.75 -67.92 -1.69
C HIS A 567 -28.12 -66.49 -2.10
N HIS A 568 -28.09 -66.22 -3.41
CA HIS A 568 -28.60 -64.98 -4.00
C HIS A 568 -29.69 -65.27 -5.04
N PHE A 569 -30.71 -64.42 -5.07
CA PHE A 569 -31.70 -64.40 -6.15
C PHE A 569 -32.17 -62.98 -6.39
N ASP A 570 -31.88 -62.50 -7.59
CA ASP A 570 -31.92 -61.11 -7.98
C ASP A 570 -32.69 -60.98 -9.30
N ILE A 571 -33.57 -59.99 -9.42
CA ILE A 571 -34.26 -59.62 -10.66
C ILE A 571 -33.88 -58.17 -10.92
N PHE A 572 -33.09 -57.90 -11.96
CA PHE A 572 -32.45 -56.58 -12.10
C PHE A 572 -33.39 -55.55 -12.76
N PRO A 573 -33.36 -54.27 -12.35
CA PRO A 573 -32.79 -53.74 -11.11
C PRO A 573 -33.73 -53.90 -9.90
N PHE A 574 -34.92 -54.47 -10.08
CA PHE A 574 -36.06 -54.31 -9.17
C PHE A 574 -36.02 -55.09 -7.86
N TYR A 575 -35.32 -56.23 -7.77
CA TYR A 575 -35.36 -57.10 -6.59
C TYR A 575 -34.00 -57.74 -6.29
N TRP A 576 -33.62 -57.78 -5.02
CA TRP A 576 -32.47 -58.55 -4.53
C TRP A 576 -32.81 -59.32 -3.26
N ARG A 577 -32.43 -60.60 -3.19
CA ARG A 577 -32.54 -61.43 -1.98
C ARG A 577 -31.22 -62.12 -1.70
N LEU A 578 -30.54 -61.65 -0.65
CA LEU A 578 -29.23 -62.13 -0.22
C LEU A 578 -29.35 -62.81 1.15
N LYS A 579 -28.92 -64.07 1.25
CA LYS A 579 -28.80 -64.82 2.51
C LYS A 579 -27.34 -65.18 2.78
N THR A 580 -26.87 -64.88 3.98
CA THR A 580 -25.67 -65.45 4.61
C THR A 580 -26.05 -66.01 6.00
N GLU A 581 -25.07 -66.49 6.76
CA GLU A 581 -25.26 -66.98 8.13
C GLU A 581 -25.65 -65.86 9.12
N GLU A 582 -24.99 -64.69 9.06
CA GLU A 582 -25.27 -63.56 9.95
C GLU A 582 -26.47 -62.67 9.53
N GLN A 583 -26.85 -62.71 8.25
CA GLN A 583 -27.67 -61.65 7.65
C GLN A 583 -28.64 -62.16 6.58
N LEU A 584 -29.89 -61.69 6.66
CA LEU A 584 -30.88 -61.78 5.60
C LEU A 584 -31.21 -60.38 5.08
N THR A 585 -31.03 -60.16 3.78
CA THR A 585 -31.38 -58.90 3.10
C THR A 585 -32.40 -59.17 2.00
N LYS A 586 -33.46 -58.36 1.97
CA LYS A 586 -34.45 -58.28 0.89
C LYS A 586 -34.57 -56.83 0.43
N VAL A 587 -34.64 -56.61 -0.88
CA VAL A 587 -34.74 -55.27 -1.48
C VAL A 587 -35.75 -55.28 -2.60
N ILE A 588 -36.53 -54.20 -2.73
CA ILE A 588 -37.34 -53.86 -3.91
C ILE A 588 -36.91 -52.46 -4.34
N PHE A 589 -36.15 -52.31 -5.41
CA PHE A 589 -35.51 -51.04 -5.77
C PHE A 589 -36.44 -50.07 -6.52
N PRO A 590 -36.34 -48.74 -6.32
CA PRO A 590 -35.61 -48.02 -5.28
C PRO A 590 -36.46 -47.76 -4.03
N VAL A 591 -37.43 -48.63 -3.75
CA VAL A 591 -38.57 -48.33 -2.86
C VAL A 591 -38.38 -48.90 -1.45
N TRP A 592 -37.90 -50.13 -1.29
CA TRP A 592 -37.94 -50.85 0.00
C TRP A 592 -36.70 -51.70 0.27
N TRP A 593 -36.24 -51.68 1.51
CA TRP A 593 -35.20 -52.58 2.02
C TRP A 593 -35.64 -53.17 3.36
N SER A 594 -35.36 -54.45 3.57
CA SER A 594 -35.46 -55.12 4.87
C SER A 594 -34.17 -55.89 5.13
N MET A 595 -33.49 -55.57 6.23
CA MET A 595 -32.28 -56.23 6.68
C MET A 595 -32.50 -56.72 8.11
N SER A 596 -32.39 -58.04 8.29
CA SER A 596 -32.30 -58.68 9.61
C SER A 596 -30.85 -59.07 9.83
N LYS A 597 -30.23 -58.54 10.88
CA LYS A 597 -28.93 -59.02 11.38
C LYS A 597 -29.15 -59.80 12.67
N TYR A 598 -28.66 -61.03 12.68
CA TYR A 598 -28.77 -61.95 13.82
C TYR A 598 -27.53 -61.85 14.70
N SER A 599 -27.70 -62.02 16.01
CA SER A 599 -26.61 -62.16 16.99
C SER A 599 -27.08 -63.04 18.14
N LEU A 600 -26.16 -63.46 19.02
CA LEU A 600 -26.46 -64.34 20.15
C LEU A 600 -27.36 -63.71 21.23
N THR A 601 -27.53 -62.38 21.25
CA THR A 601 -28.21 -61.65 22.35
C THR A 601 -29.29 -60.67 21.90
N ASP A 602 -29.26 -60.19 20.65
CA ASP A 602 -30.27 -59.29 20.09
C ASP A 602 -30.44 -59.54 18.58
N THR A 603 -31.63 -59.26 18.03
CA THR A 603 -31.89 -59.33 16.59
C THR A 603 -32.26 -57.93 16.09
N VAL A 604 -31.35 -57.31 15.34
CA VAL A 604 -31.56 -55.96 14.82
C VAL A 604 -32.32 -56.04 13.51
N ILE A 605 -33.53 -55.48 13.50
CA ILE A 605 -34.40 -55.41 12.32
C ILE A 605 -34.40 -53.98 11.80
N LEU A 606 -33.89 -53.80 10.58
CA LEU A 606 -33.92 -52.55 9.83
C LEU A 606 -34.92 -52.67 8.68
N LYS A 607 -35.87 -51.74 8.61
CA LYS A 607 -36.83 -51.62 7.50
C LYS A 607 -36.78 -50.19 6.96
N THR A 608 -36.66 -50.05 5.65
CA THR A 608 -36.64 -48.77 4.94
C THR A 608 -37.68 -48.79 3.84
N LEU A 609 -38.47 -47.73 3.71
CA LEU A 609 -39.28 -47.42 2.53
C LEU A 609 -38.80 -46.06 2.01
N PHE A 610 -37.85 -46.05 1.08
CA PHE A 610 -37.14 -44.82 0.67
C PHE A 610 -38.04 -43.91 -0.20
N PRO A 611 -37.99 -42.57 -0.05
CA PRO A 611 -37.31 -41.78 0.98
C PRO A 611 -38.24 -41.42 2.16
N ILE A 612 -39.27 -42.22 2.41
CA ILE A 612 -40.40 -41.88 3.30
C ILE A 612 -40.21 -42.41 4.72
N TYR A 613 -39.77 -43.65 4.92
CA TYR A 613 -39.79 -44.30 6.23
C TYR A 613 -38.51 -45.11 6.53
N TRP A 614 -38.08 -45.06 7.79
CA TRP A 614 -37.04 -45.92 8.36
C TRP A 614 -37.47 -46.35 9.75
N SER A 615 -37.34 -47.64 10.06
CA SER A 615 -37.43 -48.13 11.44
C SER A 615 -36.27 -49.05 11.79
N ALA A 616 -35.74 -48.87 12.99
CA ALA A 616 -34.80 -49.78 13.63
C ALA A 616 -35.44 -50.30 14.93
N GLU A 617 -35.47 -51.62 15.06
CA GLU A 617 -36.08 -52.34 16.18
C GLU A 617 -35.07 -53.37 16.73
N SER A 618 -34.97 -53.40 18.06
CA SER A 618 -33.99 -54.11 18.90
C SER A 618 -34.58 -54.24 20.30
N ASN A 619 -34.19 -55.26 21.08
CA ASN A 619 -34.75 -55.52 22.41
C ASN A 619 -34.66 -54.32 23.39
N GLU A 620 -33.67 -53.43 23.24
CA GLU A 620 -33.50 -52.25 24.08
C GLU A 620 -34.00 -50.93 23.46
N LYS A 621 -34.12 -50.88 22.13
CA LYS A 621 -34.11 -49.62 21.37
C LYS A 621 -35.11 -49.70 20.22
N ARG A 622 -36.01 -48.72 20.17
CA ARG A 622 -36.91 -48.52 19.03
C ARG A 622 -36.83 -47.08 18.52
N SER A 623 -36.65 -46.95 17.21
CA SER A 623 -36.75 -45.67 16.51
C SER A 623 -37.55 -45.83 15.22
N ASP A 624 -38.61 -45.04 15.08
CA ASP A 624 -39.48 -44.99 13.91
C ASP A 624 -39.37 -43.57 13.31
N ILE A 625 -39.05 -43.45 12.01
CA ILE A 625 -38.90 -42.18 11.29
C ILE A 625 -39.81 -42.21 10.06
N VAL A 626 -40.63 -41.16 9.88
CA VAL A 626 -41.31 -40.84 8.62
C VAL A 626 -40.75 -39.50 8.14
N PHE A 627 -39.83 -39.48 7.20
CA PHE A 627 -39.14 -38.25 6.78
C PHE A 627 -40.04 -37.34 5.92
N PRO A 628 -39.96 -36.01 6.07
CA PRO A 628 -39.31 -35.25 7.14
C PRO A 628 -40.20 -35.06 8.38
N PHE A 629 -41.41 -35.63 8.39
CA PHE A 629 -42.51 -35.28 9.30
C PHE A 629 -42.40 -35.86 10.71
N MET A 630 -42.08 -37.14 10.90
CA MET A 630 -42.14 -37.82 12.19
C MET A 630 -40.80 -38.42 12.60
N TYR A 631 -40.40 -38.22 13.86
CA TYR A 631 -39.27 -38.89 14.50
C TYR A 631 -39.68 -39.37 15.89
N ARG A 632 -39.70 -40.68 16.10
CA ARG A 632 -39.97 -41.33 17.39
C ARG A 632 -38.71 -42.05 17.86
N PHE A 633 -38.34 -41.88 19.13
CA PHE A 633 -37.22 -42.58 19.77
C PHE A 633 -37.58 -42.98 21.20
N GLN A 634 -37.31 -44.25 21.54
CA GLN A 634 -37.52 -44.80 22.87
C GLN A 634 -36.38 -45.75 23.27
N ASN A 635 -35.84 -45.52 24.48
CA ASN A 635 -34.99 -46.45 25.22
C ASN A 635 -35.30 -46.36 26.73
N GLN A 636 -34.51 -47.04 27.57
CA GLN A 636 -34.70 -47.12 29.03
C GLN A 636 -34.70 -45.76 29.75
N SER A 637 -33.93 -44.75 29.30
CA SER A 637 -33.72 -43.47 30.01
C SER A 637 -34.29 -42.24 29.31
N ARG A 638 -34.72 -42.37 28.06
CA ARG A 638 -35.24 -41.28 27.22
C ARG A 638 -36.42 -41.76 26.37
N LYS A 639 -37.50 -40.98 26.40
CA LYS A 639 -38.61 -41.04 25.45
C LYS A 639 -38.70 -39.69 24.73
N SER A 640 -38.80 -39.69 23.40
CA SER A 640 -39.03 -38.47 22.63
C SER A 640 -39.78 -38.73 21.32
N PHE A 641 -40.65 -37.79 20.97
CA PHE A 641 -41.47 -37.80 19.76
C PHE A 641 -41.49 -36.40 19.15
N THR A 642 -41.27 -36.30 17.85
CA THR A 642 -41.31 -35.04 17.09
C THR A 642 -42.17 -35.23 15.85
N LEU A 643 -43.15 -34.35 15.65
CA LEU A 643 -43.87 -34.14 14.40
C LEU A 643 -43.40 -32.81 13.80
N PHE A 644 -42.31 -32.83 13.05
CA PHE A 644 -41.67 -31.65 12.47
C PHE A 644 -42.52 -31.04 11.35
N PRO A 645 -42.61 -29.70 11.22
CA PRO A 645 -42.02 -28.66 12.08
C PRO A 645 -42.94 -28.19 13.23
N ILE A 646 -43.98 -28.95 13.57
CA ILE A 646 -45.13 -28.48 14.37
C ILE A 646 -45.02 -28.81 15.87
N TYR A 647 -44.55 -29.99 16.24
CA TYR A 647 -44.58 -30.49 17.62
C TYR A 647 -43.34 -31.28 18.00
N SER A 648 -42.89 -31.17 19.25
CA SER A 648 -41.84 -32.01 19.81
C SER A 648 -41.97 -32.15 21.32
N PHE A 649 -41.90 -33.39 21.81
CA PHE A 649 -41.92 -33.75 23.22
C PHE A 649 -40.70 -34.61 23.56
N GLY A 650 -40.10 -34.38 24.73
CA GLY A 650 -39.07 -35.23 25.26
C GLY A 650 -39.05 -35.27 26.78
N GLN A 651 -38.83 -36.47 27.32
CA GLN A 651 -38.68 -36.75 28.74
C GLN A 651 -37.38 -37.52 28.99
N ASN A 652 -36.63 -37.11 30.01
CA ASN A 652 -35.44 -37.79 30.49
C ASN A 652 -35.61 -38.08 32.00
N THR A 653 -35.65 -39.36 32.36
CA THR A 653 -35.88 -39.79 33.75
C THR A 653 -34.67 -39.49 34.64
N TYR A 654 -33.47 -39.84 34.17
CA TYR A 654 -32.20 -39.63 34.88
C TYR A 654 -31.95 -38.16 35.26
N LYS A 655 -32.28 -37.21 34.37
CA LYS A 655 -32.12 -35.77 34.58
C LYS A 655 -33.38 -35.07 35.10
N GLN A 656 -34.41 -35.81 35.52
CA GLN A 656 -35.72 -35.28 36.00
C GLN A 656 -36.23 -34.08 35.17
N SER A 657 -36.14 -34.17 33.85
CA SER A 657 -36.38 -33.04 32.95
C SER A 657 -37.29 -33.41 31.79
N SER A 658 -38.12 -32.45 31.40
CA SER A 658 -39.06 -32.58 30.30
C SER A 658 -39.22 -31.27 29.53
N TYR A 659 -39.56 -31.40 28.24
CA TYR A 659 -40.00 -30.30 27.42
C TYR A 659 -41.17 -30.71 26.53
N VAL A 660 -42.06 -29.74 26.27
CA VAL A 660 -43.08 -29.78 25.22
C VAL A 660 -42.83 -28.56 24.35
N ALA A 661 -42.90 -28.72 23.03
CA ALA A 661 -42.82 -27.64 22.06
C ALA A 661 -43.92 -27.80 21.01
N VAL A 662 -44.62 -26.72 20.69
CA VAL A 662 -45.49 -26.58 19.51
C VAL A 662 -44.83 -25.52 18.62
N THR A 663 -43.84 -25.91 17.84
CA THR A 663 -42.96 -24.98 17.13
C THR A 663 -43.65 -24.34 15.92
N PRO A 664 -43.39 -23.05 15.61
CA PRO A 664 -42.52 -22.10 16.31
C PRO A 664 -43.24 -21.28 17.41
N LEU A 665 -44.44 -21.69 17.85
CA LEU A 665 -45.30 -20.88 18.72
C LEU A 665 -45.03 -21.08 20.21
N PHE A 666 -44.94 -22.31 20.72
CA PHE A 666 -44.93 -22.59 22.17
C PHE A 666 -43.78 -23.49 22.61
N TRP A 667 -43.22 -23.23 23.80
CA TRP A 667 -42.36 -24.16 24.54
C TRP A 667 -42.65 -24.10 26.04
N HIS A 668 -42.84 -25.28 26.64
CA HIS A 668 -42.76 -25.51 28.08
C HIS A 668 -41.48 -26.28 28.39
N LYS A 669 -40.69 -25.80 29.37
CA LYS A 669 -39.47 -26.48 29.83
C LYS A 669 -39.47 -26.56 31.36
N ARG A 670 -39.23 -27.76 31.90
CA ARG A 670 -39.18 -28.03 33.34
C ARG A 670 -37.84 -28.67 33.73
N GLN A 671 -37.20 -28.08 34.73
CA GLN A 671 -36.05 -28.59 35.47
C GLN A 671 -36.36 -28.46 36.98
N PRO A 672 -35.60 -29.10 37.90
CA PRO A 672 -35.94 -29.11 39.32
C PRO A 672 -36.17 -27.71 39.95
N ASN A 673 -35.29 -26.74 39.66
CA ASN A 673 -35.34 -25.39 40.27
C ASN A 673 -35.77 -24.28 39.29
N GLU A 674 -36.15 -24.62 38.06
CA GLU A 674 -36.44 -23.65 37.01
C GLU A 674 -37.57 -24.13 36.07
N VAL A 675 -38.57 -23.25 35.87
CA VAL A 675 -39.67 -23.45 34.94
C VAL A 675 -39.73 -22.28 33.96
N GLN A 676 -39.74 -22.59 32.67
CA GLN A 676 -39.87 -21.61 31.59
C GLN A 676 -41.09 -21.93 30.73
N ASN A 677 -41.93 -20.91 30.49
CA ASN A 677 -42.97 -20.93 29.47
C ASN A 677 -42.64 -19.86 28.41
N ILE A 678 -42.74 -20.23 27.15
CA ILE A 678 -42.49 -19.36 25.99
C ILE A 678 -43.67 -19.51 25.03
N PHE A 679 -44.24 -18.39 24.60
CA PHE A 679 -45.19 -18.31 23.49
C PHE A 679 -44.69 -17.26 22.49
N PHE A 680 -43.82 -17.67 21.58
CA PHE A 680 -43.05 -16.82 20.66
C PHE A 680 -43.94 -16.23 19.54
N PRO A 681 -43.67 -15.01 19.06
CA PRO A 681 -42.67 -14.05 19.54
C PRO A 681 -43.22 -13.13 20.64
N ILE A 682 -44.30 -13.51 21.31
CA ILE A 682 -45.12 -12.60 22.14
C ILE A 682 -44.75 -12.66 23.62
N TYR A 683 -44.56 -13.84 24.22
CA TYR A 683 -44.51 -14.00 25.68
C TYR A 683 -43.41 -14.94 26.17
N TRP A 684 -42.74 -14.54 27.25
CA TRP A 684 -41.80 -15.39 28.00
C TRP A 684 -42.05 -15.20 29.49
N ARG A 685 -42.13 -16.28 30.25
CA ARG A 685 -42.18 -16.25 31.72
C ARG A 685 -41.26 -17.31 32.30
N GLY A 686 -40.28 -16.85 33.06
CA GLY A 686 -39.35 -17.68 33.84
C GLY A 686 -39.53 -17.46 35.33
N LYS A 687 -39.65 -18.56 36.08
CA LYS A 687 -39.51 -18.57 37.54
C LYS A 687 -38.30 -19.43 37.90
N ARG A 688 -37.38 -18.87 38.68
CA ARG A 688 -36.23 -19.58 39.24
C ARG A 688 -36.14 -19.29 40.73
N SER A 689 -36.18 -20.33 41.53
CA SER A 689 -36.09 -20.24 42.99
C SER A 689 -34.63 -20.36 43.43
N PHE A 690 -34.22 -19.50 44.36
CA PHE A 690 -32.99 -19.64 45.14
C PHE A 690 -33.37 -19.84 46.61
N LYS A 691 -32.38 -19.98 47.51
CA LYS A 691 -32.64 -20.22 48.94
C LYS A 691 -33.33 -19.03 49.60
N ASP A 692 -32.89 -17.81 49.28
CA ASP A 692 -33.27 -16.58 49.99
C ASP A 692 -33.96 -15.53 49.08
N ASP A 693 -34.15 -15.83 47.78
CA ASP A 693 -34.88 -14.97 46.82
C ASP A 693 -35.57 -15.82 45.73
N THR A 694 -36.62 -15.27 45.12
CA THR A 694 -37.33 -15.90 43.99
C THR A 694 -37.41 -14.93 42.82
N ILE A 695 -36.47 -15.06 41.89
CA ILE A 695 -36.40 -14.21 40.72
C ILE A 695 -37.52 -14.58 39.75
N THR A 696 -38.39 -13.60 39.46
CA THR A 696 -39.44 -13.72 38.45
C THR A 696 -39.16 -12.75 37.30
N LYS A 697 -39.19 -13.30 36.07
CA LYS A 697 -39.01 -12.55 34.83
C LYS A 697 -40.20 -12.83 33.92
N THR A 698 -40.87 -11.76 33.49
CA THR A 698 -41.97 -11.83 32.52
C THR A 698 -41.73 -10.80 31.42
N THR A 699 -41.86 -11.23 30.17
CA THR A 699 -41.76 -10.40 28.97
C THR A 699 -43.03 -10.60 28.14
N ILE A 700 -43.64 -9.52 27.67
CA ILE A 700 -44.61 -9.53 26.56
C ILE A 700 -43.99 -8.66 25.46
N PHE A 701 -43.24 -9.25 24.53
CA PHE A 701 -42.47 -8.49 23.53
C PHE A 701 -43.37 -7.86 22.46
N PRO A 702 -43.06 -6.64 21.95
CA PRO A 702 -42.04 -5.69 22.40
C PRO A 702 -42.59 -4.69 23.44
N ILE A 703 -43.67 -5.02 24.14
CA ILE A 703 -44.52 -4.07 24.88
C ILE A 703 -44.21 -4.03 26.38
N TYR A 704 -43.85 -5.15 27.02
CA TYR A 704 -43.73 -5.24 28.48
C TYR A 704 -42.54 -6.08 28.94
N TRP A 705 -41.84 -5.60 29.97
CA TRP A 705 -40.87 -6.36 30.74
C TRP A 705 -41.07 -6.08 32.23
N SER A 706 -41.05 -7.14 33.05
CA SER A 706 -40.99 -7.00 34.51
C SER A 706 -39.93 -7.89 35.12
N TYR A 707 -39.15 -7.30 36.02
CA TYR A 707 -38.20 -7.97 36.91
C TYR A 707 -38.61 -7.70 38.36
N LYS A 708 -38.73 -8.77 39.15
CA LYS A 708 -38.94 -8.69 40.59
C LYS A 708 -38.01 -9.66 41.32
N SER A 709 -37.24 -9.11 42.26
CA SER A 709 -36.57 -9.81 43.37
C SER A 709 -37.07 -9.22 44.69
N SER A 710 -36.53 -9.67 45.83
CA SER A 710 -36.77 -9.10 47.16
C SER A 710 -36.45 -7.59 47.28
N SER A 711 -35.37 -7.12 46.64
CA SER A 711 -34.83 -5.76 46.80
C SER A 711 -35.06 -4.80 45.62
N ILE A 712 -35.42 -5.31 44.44
CA ILE A 712 -35.57 -4.51 43.21
C ILE A 712 -36.88 -4.85 42.52
N GLN A 713 -37.68 -3.81 42.24
CA GLN A 713 -38.84 -3.90 41.36
C GLN A 713 -38.66 -2.96 40.16
N ASN A 714 -38.67 -3.54 38.95
CA ASN A 714 -38.66 -2.82 37.68
C ASN A 714 -39.83 -3.29 36.81
N ARG A 715 -40.62 -2.34 36.30
CA ARG A 715 -41.70 -2.58 35.33
C ARG A 715 -41.55 -1.60 34.17
N ILE A 716 -41.50 -2.13 32.96
CA ILE A 716 -41.38 -1.37 31.71
C ILE A 716 -42.58 -1.76 30.83
N LEU A 717 -43.33 -0.76 30.38
CA LEU A 717 -44.33 -0.86 29.31
C LEU A 717 -43.80 -0.07 28.11
N PHE A 718 -42.87 -0.64 27.35
CA PHE A 718 -42.14 0.05 26.29
C PHE A 718 -43.04 0.47 25.11
N PRO A 719 -42.76 1.62 24.45
CA PRO A 719 -41.78 2.64 24.81
C PRO A 719 -42.30 3.65 25.86
N VAL A 720 -43.46 3.40 26.46
CA VAL A 720 -44.30 4.41 27.11
C VAL A 720 -44.06 4.56 28.61
N VAL A 721 -44.07 3.47 29.41
CA VAL A 721 -43.93 3.55 30.88
C VAL A 721 -42.64 2.89 31.36
N PHE A 722 -41.93 3.55 32.27
CA PHE A 722 -40.83 2.97 33.04
C PHE A 722 -41.05 3.29 34.52
N SER A 723 -41.14 2.26 35.35
CA SER A 723 -41.29 2.38 36.80
C SER A 723 -40.18 1.61 37.51
N PHE A 724 -39.40 2.32 38.32
CA PHE A 724 -38.26 1.78 39.05
C PHE A 724 -38.39 2.11 40.54
N LYS A 725 -38.17 1.09 41.38
CA LYS A 725 -38.10 1.25 42.84
C LYS A 725 -36.95 0.43 43.41
N ASN A 726 -36.11 1.10 44.19
CA ASN A 726 -35.15 0.52 45.12
C ASN A 726 -35.33 1.22 46.50
N PRO A 727 -34.53 0.90 47.54
CA PRO A 727 -34.71 1.49 48.87
C PRO A 727 -34.51 3.02 48.96
N ASN A 728 -33.64 3.61 48.12
CA ASN A 728 -33.21 5.01 48.27
C ASN A 728 -33.85 5.97 47.25
N TYR A 729 -34.49 5.43 46.21
CA TYR A 729 -34.99 6.21 45.08
C TYR A 729 -36.19 5.54 44.40
N GLN A 730 -37.22 6.35 44.12
CA GLN A 730 -38.41 5.93 43.38
C GLN A 730 -38.68 6.89 42.22
N SER A 731 -38.80 6.34 41.02
CA SER A 731 -39.10 7.11 39.80
C SER A 731 -40.19 6.47 38.95
N PHE A 732 -40.93 7.35 38.27
CA PHE A 732 -41.93 7.01 37.28
C PHE A 732 -41.74 7.91 36.05
N THR A 733 -41.65 7.29 34.88
CA THR A 733 -41.48 7.96 33.59
C THR A 733 -42.55 7.48 32.62
N LEU A 734 -43.30 8.42 32.07
CA LEU A 734 -44.20 8.24 30.94
C LEU A 734 -43.51 8.86 29.70
N LEU A 735 -42.60 8.10 29.07
CA LEU A 735 -41.74 8.54 27.98
C LEU A 735 -42.56 8.75 26.69
N PRO A 736 -42.32 9.82 25.90
CA PRO A 736 -41.33 10.88 26.12
C PRO A 736 -41.84 12.03 27.00
N ILE A 737 -43.11 12.03 27.42
CA ILE A 737 -43.84 13.22 27.89
C ILE A 737 -43.47 13.64 29.33
N PHE A 738 -43.30 12.70 30.26
CA PHE A 738 -43.22 13.00 31.69
C PHE A 738 -42.21 12.11 32.42
N SER A 739 -41.49 12.67 33.39
CA SER A 739 -40.71 11.91 34.37
C SER A 739 -40.67 12.62 35.70
N LYS A 740 -40.98 11.89 36.78
CA LYS A 740 -40.88 12.36 38.16
C LYS A 740 -40.02 11.39 38.96
N GLY A 741 -39.01 11.90 39.64
CA GLY A 741 -38.15 11.16 40.54
C GLY A 741 -37.85 11.97 41.80
N HIS A 742 -37.74 11.27 42.92
CA HIS A 742 -37.43 11.86 44.21
C HIS A 742 -36.58 10.90 45.04
N ALA A 743 -35.58 11.45 45.73
CA ALA A 743 -34.90 10.78 46.83
C ALA A 743 -35.75 10.89 48.10
N THR A 744 -35.69 9.88 48.97
CA THR A 744 -36.40 9.86 50.26
C THR A 744 -36.03 11.03 51.17
N GLU A 745 -34.80 11.54 51.07
CA GLU A 745 -34.28 12.66 51.86
C GLU A 745 -34.31 14.01 51.11
N GLY A 746 -34.95 14.09 49.93
CA GLY A 746 -35.29 15.35 49.26
C GLY A 746 -34.14 16.15 48.61
N PHE A 747 -32.87 15.73 48.75
CA PHE A 747 -31.72 16.39 48.13
C PHE A 747 -31.76 16.38 46.59
N LYS A 748 -32.12 15.24 45.98
CA LYS A 748 -32.23 15.08 44.52
C LYS A 748 -33.67 14.85 44.08
N ASN A 749 -34.25 15.86 43.42
CA ASN A 749 -35.60 15.85 42.89
C ASN A 749 -35.61 16.32 41.44
N HIS A 750 -36.33 15.58 40.58
CA HIS A 750 -36.55 15.98 39.19
C HIS A 750 -38.02 15.91 38.80
N LEU A 751 -38.48 16.95 38.11
CA LEU A 751 -39.74 16.97 37.39
C LEU A 751 -39.46 17.38 35.95
N ALA A 752 -39.70 16.45 35.02
CA ALA A 752 -39.63 16.68 33.58
C ALA A 752 -41.03 16.52 32.98
N ILE A 753 -41.45 17.51 32.20
CA ILE A 753 -42.55 17.41 31.23
C ILE A 753 -41.93 17.62 29.85
N THR A 754 -41.10 16.66 29.45
CA THR A 754 -40.29 16.66 28.22
C THR A 754 -41.19 16.71 26.97
N PRO A 755 -40.83 17.45 25.91
CA PRO A 755 -39.63 18.27 25.75
C PRO A 755 -39.82 19.72 26.25
N PHE A 756 -40.90 20.04 26.98
CA PHE A 756 -41.27 21.42 27.26
C PHE A 756 -40.71 21.95 28.59
N TYR A 757 -40.85 21.21 29.69
CA TYR A 757 -40.49 21.73 31.02
C TYR A 757 -39.51 20.82 31.76
N TRP A 758 -38.53 21.41 32.44
CA TRP A 758 -37.74 20.73 33.47
C TRP A 758 -37.53 21.64 34.68
N ASN A 759 -37.85 21.11 35.86
CA ASN A 759 -37.38 21.62 37.15
C ASN A 759 -36.40 20.59 37.71
N LEU A 760 -35.12 20.97 37.72
CA LEU A 760 -34.04 20.14 38.24
C LEU A 760 -33.45 20.86 39.45
N LYS A 761 -33.48 20.17 40.61
CA LYS A 761 -32.82 20.62 41.84
C LYS A 761 -31.74 19.60 42.21
N ASP A 762 -30.53 20.11 42.34
CA ASP A 762 -29.40 19.46 43.00
C ASP A 762 -28.71 20.48 43.93
N ASP A 763 -27.83 20.04 44.83
CA ASP A 763 -27.42 20.81 46.03
C ASP A 763 -26.69 22.15 45.75
N HIS A 764 -26.24 22.38 44.52
CA HIS A 764 -25.51 23.59 44.12
C HIS A 764 -26.16 24.39 42.99
N GLN A 765 -27.22 23.86 42.36
CA GLN A 765 -27.82 24.45 41.18
C GLN A 765 -29.33 24.23 41.14
N GLN A 766 -30.07 25.33 40.94
CA GLN A 766 -31.46 25.28 40.55
C GLN A 766 -31.58 25.71 39.09
N SER A 767 -32.17 24.85 38.25
CA SER A 767 -32.45 25.19 36.86
C SER A 767 -33.92 24.93 36.51
N HIS A 768 -34.59 26.00 36.07
CA HIS A 768 -35.91 25.96 35.47
C HIS A 768 -35.77 26.13 33.97
N VAL A 769 -36.30 25.19 33.22
CA VAL A 769 -36.25 25.18 31.75
C VAL A 769 -37.68 25.07 31.23
N LEU A 770 -38.05 25.96 30.31
CA LEU A 770 -39.26 25.91 29.49
C LEU A 770 -38.84 25.92 28.01
N PHE A 771 -38.35 24.80 27.50
CA PHE A 771 -37.78 24.65 26.16
C PHE A 771 -38.83 24.78 25.04
N PRO A 772 -38.45 25.29 23.85
CA PRO A 772 -37.16 25.88 23.50
C PRO A 772 -37.09 27.38 23.87
N ILE A 773 -37.98 27.85 24.76
CA ILE A 773 -38.27 29.26 24.96
C ILE A 773 -37.40 29.87 26.06
N TRP A 774 -37.29 29.28 27.25
CA TRP A 774 -36.71 29.92 28.43
C TRP A 774 -35.84 28.99 29.29
N TRP A 775 -34.76 29.55 29.84
CA TRP A 775 -33.92 28.93 30.86
C TRP A 775 -33.59 29.98 31.92
N ALA A 776 -33.95 29.72 33.17
CA ALA A 776 -33.34 30.37 34.32
C ALA A 776 -32.39 29.38 35.01
N ASN A 777 -31.13 29.77 35.16
CA ASN A 777 -30.16 29.07 35.98
C ASN A 777 -29.64 30.04 37.05
N THR A 778 -29.86 29.70 38.31
CA THR A 778 -29.31 30.39 39.47
C THR A 778 -28.19 29.54 40.06
N SER A 779 -26.96 30.02 39.88
CA SER A 779 -25.77 29.48 40.52
C SER A 779 -25.39 30.39 41.71
N TYR A 780 -25.34 29.81 42.90
CA TYR A 780 -25.15 30.54 44.16
C TYR A 780 -23.66 30.59 44.52
N PHE A 781 -23.07 31.79 44.61
CA PHE A 781 -21.63 31.98 44.85
C PHE A 781 -21.36 32.89 46.06
N GLY A 782 -22.02 32.62 47.18
CA GLY A 782 -21.87 33.40 48.42
C GLY A 782 -22.30 34.85 48.24
N ASN A 783 -21.32 35.75 48.12
CA ASN A 783 -21.54 37.20 48.04
C ASN A 783 -21.95 37.71 46.63
N ASP A 784 -21.91 36.87 45.59
CA ASP A 784 -22.47 37.19 44.26
C ASP A 784 -23.46 36.11 43.80
N THR A 785 -24.50 36.53 43.09
CA THR A 785 -25.57 35.65 42.59
C THR A 785 -25.66 35.80 41.07
N LEU A 786 -24.98 34.91 40.35
CA LEU A 786 -24.87 34.98 38.90
C LEU A 786 -26.16 34.50 38.22
N SER A 787 -27.17 35.38 38.18
CA SER A 787 -28.42 35.09 37.48
C SER A 787 -28.20 35.06 35.97
N ARG A 788 -28.48 33.91 35.36
CA ARG A 788 -28.51 33.72 33.90
C ARG A 788 -29.95 33.48 33.49
N LYS A 789 -30.53 34.41 32.72
CA LYS A 789 -31.84 34.24 32.10
C LYS A 789 -31.69 34.29 30.58
N THR A 790 -32.07 33.20 29.93
CA THR A 790 -32.14 33.03 28.49
C THR A 790 -33.62 32.96 28.09
N LEU A 791 -34.02 33.70 27.08
CA LEU A 791 -35.26 33.54 26.34
C LEU A 791 -34.89 33.24 24.88
N PHE A 792 -34.58 31.99 24.54
CA PHE A 792 -34.04 31.61 23.24
C PHE A 792 -35.08 31.74 22.10
N PRO A 793 -34.67 32.05 20.87
CA PRO A 793 -33.35 32.53 20.44
C PRO A 793 -33.22 34.06 20.57
N ILE A 794 -34.06 34.71 21.36
CA ILE A 794 -34.30 36.16 21.31
C ILE A 794 -33.41 36.92 22.31
N TYR A 795 -33.34 36.52 23.58
CA TYR A 795 -32.69 37.30 24.65
C TYR A 795 -31.76 36.46 25.54
N TRP A 796 -30.58 36.98 25.86
CA TRP A 796 -29.73 36.49 26.93
C TRP A 796 -29.35 37.65 27.84
N SER A 797 -29.49 37.43 29.15
CA SER A 797 -29.00 38.32 30.18
C SER A 797 -28.01 37.60 31.10
N VAL A 798 -26.95 38.31 31.44
CA VAL A 798 -26.08 37.98 32.57
C VAL A 798 -26.02 39.21 33.46
N ARG A 799 -26.50 39.07 34.69
CA ARG A 799 -26.42 40.07 35.75
C ARG A 799 -25.50 39.54 36.87
N GLY A 800 -24.75 40.47 37.46
CA GLY A 800 -23.82 40.30 38.58
C GLY A 800 -23.17 41.66 38.84
N ALA A 801 -22.58 41.88 40.03
CA ALA A 801 -22.26 43.21 40.56
C ALA A 801 -21.56 44.18 39.56
N THR A 802 -20.54 43.72 38.84
CA THR A 802 -19.75 44.54 37.89
C THR A 802 -20.06 44.27 36.41
N LYS A 803 -20.90 43.27 36.10
CA LYS A 803 -21.05 42.73 34.75
C LYS A 803 -22.49 42.81 34.26
N SER A 804 -22.70 43.62 33.22
CA SER A 804 -24.00 43.77 32.56
C SER A 804 -23.88 43.46 31.07
N ASN A 805 -24.31 42.25 30.71
CA ASN A 805 -24.44 41.82 29.32
C ASN A 805 -25.91 41.63 28.98
N ASP A 806 -26.40 42.36 27.98
CA ASP A 806 -27.72 42.16 27.38
C ASP A 806 -27.53 41.86 25.89
N VAL A 807 -28.11 40.75 25.42
CA VAL A 807 -28.10 40.35 24.01
C VAL A 807 -29.53 40.07 23.58
N LEU A 808 -30.08 40.92 22.70
CA LEU A 808 -31.34 40.70 21.98
C LEU A 808 -31.01 40.22 20.55
N PHE A 809 -30.71 38.94 20.40
CA PHE A 809 -30.28 38.34 19.13
C PHE A 809 -31.39 38.35 18.06
N PRO A 810 -31.05 38.43 16.77
CA PRO A 810 -29.71 38.67 16.22
C PRO A 810 -29.30 40.15 16.27
N LEU A 811 -30.15 41.03 16.81
CA LEU A 811 -30.09 42.48 16.66
C LEU A 811 -29.14 43.16 17.67
N VAL A 812 -29.58 43.37 18.91
CA VAL A 812 -28.89 44.23 19.89
C VAL A 812 -27.89 43.45 20.73
N TYR A 813 -26.63 43.88 20.75
CA TYR A 813 -25.62 43.39 21.69
C TYR A 813 -25.11 44.58 22.50
N ARG A 814 -25.46 44.64 23.79
CA ARG A 814 -25.03 45.68 24.73
C ARG A 814 -24.06 45.07 25.73
N PHE A 815 -22.79 45.45 25.61
CA PHE A 815 -21.74 45.02 26.52
C PHE A 815 -21.24 46.22 27.34
N LYS A 816 -21.47 46.19 28.66
CA LYS A 816 -20.90 47.12 29.64
C LYS A 816 -19.98 46.36 30.59
N ASN A 817 -18.70 46.68 30.53
CA ASN A 817 -17.71 46.39 31.55
C ASN A 817 -16.78 47.62 31.66
N GLU A 818 -16.05 47.79 32.77
CA GLU A 818 -15.19 48.94 33.09
C GLU A 818 -14.34 49.41 31.91
N ASN A 819 -13.69 48.47 31.23
CA ASN A 819 -12.74 48.70 30.14
C ASN A 819 -13.36 48.72 28.72
N LYS A 820 -14.68 48.53 28.58
CA LYS A 820 -15.37 48.47 27.28
C LYS A 820 -16.83 48.88 27.37
N LYS A 821 -17.19 49.94 26.65
CA LYS A 821 -18.59 50.29 26.32
C LYS A 821 -18.80 50.11 24.82
N SER A 822 -19.69 49.20 24.42
CA SER A 822 -20.05 48.98 23.02
C SER A 822 -21.50 48.56 22.88
N ILE A 823 -22.18 49.11 21.87
CA ILE A 823 -23.49 48.65 21.42
C ILE A 823 -23.42 48.32 19.92
N THR A 824 -24.04 47.22 19.55
CA THR A 824 -24.16 46.74 18.17
C THR A 824 -25.63 46.46 17.90
N PHE A 825 -26.17 47.00 16.81
CA PHE A 825 -27.43 46.57 16.20
C PHE A 825 -27.07 45.80 14.93
N PHE A 826 -26.77 44.52 15.05
CA PHE A 826 -26.35 43.67 13.93
C PHE A 826 -27.55 43.35 13.02
N PRO A 827 -27.37 43.25 11.69
CA PRO A 827 -26.14 43.50 10.95
C PRO A 827 -25.95 44.99 10.58
N LEU A 828 -26.83 45.91 10.99
CA LEU A 828 -26.86 47.28 10.48
C LEU A 828 -25.76 48.21 11.01
N PHE A 829 -25.51 48.28 12.32
CA PHE A 829 -24.47 49.16 12.88
C PHE A 829 -23.76 48.62 14.13
N SER A 830 -22.56 49.10 14.37
CA SER A 830 -21.81 48.92 15.63
C SER A 830 -20.99 50.15 15.96
N PHE A 831 -21.06 50.61 17.20
CA PHE A 831 -20.15 51.63 17.72
C PHE A 831 -19.58 51.23 19.08
N GLY A 832 -18.35 51.68 19.34
CA GLY A 832 -17.70 51.45 20.61
C GLY A 832 -16.50 52.34 20.82
N SER A 833 -16.29 52.73 22.08
CA SER A 833 -15.11 53.44 22.53
C SER A 833 -14.27 52.53 23.42
N ARG A 834 -12.94 52.69 23.34
CA ARG A 834 -12.00 52.06 24.27
C ARG A 834 -11.10 53.14 24.85
N THR A 835 -11.39 53.52 26.10
CA THR A 835 -10.76 54.61 26.85
C THR A 835 -9.23 54.56 26.79
N ASN A 836 -8.66 53.38 27.05
CA ASN A 836 -7.22 53.15 27.21
C ASN A 836 -6.34 53.32 25.92
N ASN A 837 -6.89 53.85 24.82
CA ASN A 837 -6.15 54.14 23.57
C ASN A 837 -6.83 55.25 22.72
N ASP A 838 -7.83 55.95 23.27
CA ASP A 838 -8.83 56.78 22.57
C ASP A 838 -9.21 56.27 21.16
N SER A 839 -9.41 54.95 21.06
CA SER A 839 -9.73 54.32 19.78
C SER A 839 -11.24 54.26 19.58
N ARG A 840 -11.72 54.93 18.54
CA ARG A 840 -13.15 55.03 18.18
C ARG A 840 -13.39 54.32 16.85
N TYR A 841 -14.49 53.59 16.77
CA TYR A 841 -14.96 52.99 15.52
C TYR A 841 -16.46 53.18 15.38
N VAL A 842 -16.88 53.40 14.13
CA VAL A 842 -18.28 53.35 13.70
C VAL A 842 -18.32 52.44 12.48
N ALA A 843 -19.17 51.44 12.52
CA ALA A 843 -19.47 50.58 11.38
C ALA A 843 -20.96 50.62 11.10
N ILE A 844 -21.34 50.76 9.83
CA ILE A 844 -22.70 50.60 9.32
C ILE A 844 -22.64 49.43 8.34
N THR A 845 -22.65 48.21 8.87
CA THR A 845 -22.29 47.01 8.11
C THR A 845 -23.41 46.53 7.17
N PRO A 846 -23.08 45.88 6.04
CA PRO A 846 -21.75 45.64 5.48
C PRO A 846 -21.24 46.80 4.60
N LEU A 847 -21.85 47.99 4.66
CA LEU A 847 -21.52 49.11 3.76
C LEU A 847 -20.33 49.91 4.27
N PHE A 848 -20.45 50.60 5.41
CA PHE A 848 -19.49 51.61 5.85
C PHE A 848 -18.67 51.20 7.09
N TRP A 849 -17.38 51.54 7.11
CA TRP A 849 -16.56 51.54 8.32
C TRP A 849 -15.70 52.80 8.39
N HIS A 850 -15.83 53.55 9.48
CA HIS A 850 -14.87 54.56 9.92
C HIS A 850 -14.07 54.02 11.10
N THR A 851 -12.74 54.14 11.02
CA THR A 851 -11.85 53.84 12.15
C THR A 851 -10.83 54.95 12.33
N GLN A 852 -10.78 55.51 13.53
CA GLN A 852 -9.91 56.62 13.90
C GLN A 852 -8.88 56.18 14.94
N LYS A 853 -7.62 56.51 14.69
CA LYS A 853 -6.50 56.47 15.64
C LYS A 853 -5.59 57.68 15.37
N PRO A 854 -4.84 58.20 16.36
CA PRO A 854 -4.05 59.42 16.21
C PRO A 854 -3.14 59.48 14.96
N SER A 855 -2.54 58.36 14.56
CA SER A 855 -1.63 58.27 13.40
C SER A 855 -2.23 57.69 12.12
N LYS A 856 -3.52 57.32 12.12
CA LYS A 856 -4.16 56.65 10.98
C LYS A 856 -5.68 56.82 10.96
N THR A 857 -6.20 57.30 9.83
CA THR A 857 -7.62 57.20 9.48
C THR A 857 -7.84 56.15 8.38
N ARG A 858 -8.98 55.46 8.42
CA ARG A 858 -9.44 54.57 7.35
C ARG A 858 -10.95 54.69 7.23
N ASN A 859 -11.40 54.99 6.03
CA ASN A 859 -12.80 54.95 5.60
C ASN A 859 -12.96 53.79 4.62
N VAL A 860 -14.05 53.05 4.73
CA VAL A 860 -14.44 51.96 3.81
C VAL A 860 -15.91 52.12 3.49
N LEU A 861 -16.27 52.01 2.22
CA LEU A 861 -17.62 51.88 1.69
C LEU A 861 -17.64 50.64 0.79
N PHE A 862 -17.74 49.46 1.39
CA PHE A 862 -17.66 48.17 0.71
C PHE A 862 -18.88 47.90 -0.18
N PRO A 863 -18.74 47.16 -1.30
CA PRO A 863 -17.49 46.67 -1.90
C PRO A 863 -16.83 47.71 -2.82
N LEU A 864 -17.26 48.97 -2.76
CA LEU A 864 -16.90 50.01 -3.73
C LEU A 864 -15.58 50.70 -3.37
N TYR A 865 -15.50 51.42 -2.25
CA TYR A 865 -14.44 52.39 -1.98
C TYR A 865 -13.65 52.12 -0.69
N TRP A 866 -12.32 52.30 -0.74
CA TRP A 866 -11.45 52.34 0.43
C TRP A 866 -10.54 53.56 0.36
N HIS A 867 -10.55 54.35 1.43
CA HIS A 867 -9.56 55.39 1.67
C HIS A 867 -8.72 55.06 2.91
N SER A 868 -7.41 55.24 2.80
CA SER A 868 -6.55 55.32 3.99
C SER A 868 -5.48 56.40 3.84
N LYS A 869 -5.40 57.29 4.84
CA LYS A 869 -4.32 58.24 5.04
C LYS A 869 -3.49 57.74 6.23
N LYS A 870 -2.21 57.47 6.01
CA LYS A 870 -1.24 57.24 7.09
C LYS A 870 -0.21 58.37 7.10
N LEU A 871 -0.05 59.00 8.25
CA LEU A 871 1.00 59.99 8.49
C LEU A 871 2.28 59.28 8.94
N THR A 872 3.42 59.80 8.49
CA THR A 872 4.78 59.41 8.88
C THR A 872 5.64 60.67 8.88
N ALA A 873 6.76 60.67 9.62
CA ALA A 873 7.53 61.88 9.89
C ALA A 873 8.03 62.64 8.64
N THR A 874 8.16 61.97 7.49
CA THR A 874 8.73 62.52 6.24
C THR A 874 7.86 62.30 4.99
N ASP A 875 6.72 61.61 5.09
CA ASP A 875 5.88 61.23 3.94
C ASP A 875 4.41 61.03 4.36
N THR A 876 3.48 61.24 3.42
CA THR A 876 2.04 61.04 3.62
C THR A 876 1.51 60.00 2.64
N LEU A 877 1.36 58.76 3.11
CA LEU A 877 0.86 57.66 2.29
C LEU A 877 -0.66 57.79 2.10
N LYS A 878 -1.07 58.12 0.86
CA LYS A 878 -2.47 58.12 0.43
C LYS A 878 -2.75 56.87 -0.40
N ARG A 879 -3.83 56.16 -0.06
CA ARG A 879 -4.34 55.02 -0.84
C ARG A 879 -5.84 55.21 -1.08
N ASN A 880 -6.22 55.23 -2.35
CA ASN A 880 -7.60 55.26 -2.81
C ASN A 880 -7.85 54.00 -3.64
N VAL A 881 -8.95 53.30 -3.36
CA VAL A 881 -9.41 52.14 -4.15
C VAL A 881 -10.89 52.34 -4.44
N LEU A 882 -11.29 52.14 -5.69
CA LEU A 882 -12.67 52.02 -6.16
C LEU A 882 -12.80 50.65 -6.85
N PHE A 883 -12.97 49.59 -6.07
CA PHE A 883 -12.98 48.21 -6.54
C PHE A 883 -14.24 47.90 -7.37
N PRO A 884 -14.16 47.00 -8.38
CA PRO A 884 -12.97 46.35 -8.92
C PRO A 884 -12.27 47.18 -10.02
N ILE A 885 -12.58 48.47 -10.13
CA ILE A 885 -12.27 49.29 -11.31
C ILE A 885 -10.94 50.03 -11.16
N PHE A 886 -10.73 50.80 -10.08
CA PHE A 886 -9.62 51.76 -9.98
C PHE A 886 -8.83 51.66 -8.67
N TRP A 887 -7.50 51.80 -8.75
CA TRP A 887 -6.61 51.97 -7.59
C TRP A 887 -5.66 53.14 -7.85
N SER A 888 -5.46 53.99 -6.84
CA SER A 888 -4.38 54.98 -6.81
C SER A 888 -3.57 54.85 -5.52
N PHE A 889 -2.25 54.71 -5.71
CA PHE A 889 -1.26 54.72 -4.66
C PHE A 889 -0.33 55.91 -4.91
N LYS A 890 -0.35 56.90 -4.00
CA LYS A 890 0.44 58.13 -4.14
C LYS A 890 1.18 58.46 -2.86
N ASN A 891 2.44 58.85 -3.03
CA ASN A 891 3.26 59.47 -2.00
C ASN A 891 4.11 60.61 -2.61
N ASN A 892 5.12 61.11 -1.87
CA ASN A 892 5.96 62.21 -2.35
C ASN A 892 6.97 61.85 -3.47
N GLN A 893 7.02 60.59 -3.93
CA GLN A 893 7.99 60.12 -4.94
C GLN A 893 7.37 59.32 -6.11
N THR A 894 6.21 58.71 -5.93
CA THR A 894 5.52 57.94 -6.97
C THR A 894 4.01 58.21 -7.04
N ASP A 895 3.46 58.09 -8.24
CA ASP A 895 2.02 58.03 -8.53
C ASP A 895 1.75 56.79 -9.40
N HIS A 896 1.06 55.81 -8.82
CA HIS A 896 0.65 54.59 -9.51
C HIS A 896 -0.88 54.56 -9.63
N LYS A 897 -1.38 54.34 -10.84
CA LYS A 897 -2.80 54.30 -11.19
C LYS A 897 -3.11 53.03 -11.96
N ILE A 898 -4.13 52.29 -11.52
CA ILE A 898 -4.59 51.06 -12.16
C ILE A 898 -6.07 51.24 -12.46
N LEU A 899 -6.48 50.97 -13.70
CA LEU A 899 -7.86 50.81 -14.14
C LEU A 899 -8.04 49.35 -14.60
N PHE A 900 -8.33 48.45 -13.67
CA PHE A 900 -8.34 47.01 -13.90
C PHE A 900 -9.51 46.58 -14.82
N PRO A 901 -9.34 45.56 -15.68
CA PRO A 901 -8.09 44.84 -15.97
C PRO A 901 -7.22 45.50 -17.05
N LEU A 902 -7.65 46.65 -17.59
CA LEU A 902 -7.16 47.19 -18.85
C LEU A 902 -5.92 48.09 -18.69
N VAL A 903 -5.99 49.17 -17.93
CA VAL A 903 -4.94 50.21 -17.92
C VAL A 903 -4.08 50.14 -16.66
N PHE A 904 -2.76 50.11 -16.85
CA PHE A 904 -1.78 50.28 -15.77
C PHE A 904 -0.86 51.45 -16.11
N SER A 905 -0.84 52.47 -15.25
CA SER A 905 0.00 53.65 -15.41
C SER A 905 0.87 53.85 -14.17
N SER A 906 2.16 54.08 -14.38
CA SER A 906 3.14 54.28 -13.31
C SER A 906 4.07 55.41 -13.68
N ASN A 907 4.17 56.42 -12.80
CA ASN A 907 5.07 57.55 -12.96
C ASN A 907 5.88 57.74 -11.66
N SER A 908 7.20 57.74 -11.78
CA SER A 908 8.16 58.08 -10.73
C SER A 908 9.18 59.11 -11.26
N LYS A 909 10.05 59.61 -10.38
CA LYS A 909 11.15 60.50 -10.79
C LYS A 909 12.11 59.86 -11.82
N SER A 910 12.24 58.53 -11.85
CA SER A 910 13.16 57.81 -12.74
C SER A 910 12.48 57.09 -13.91
N TYR A 911 11.19 56.76 -13.82
CA TYR A 911 10.56 55.82 -14.75
C TYR A 911 9.09 56.16 -15.06
N GLN A 912 8.69 55.95 -16.31
CA GLN A 912 7.31 56.17 -16.76
C GLN A 912 6.85 55.03 -17.67
N SER A 913 5.69 54.43 -17.37
CA SER A 913 5.11 53.35 -18.19
C SER A 913 3.59 53.37 -18.23
N PHE A 914 3.06 52.93 -19.36
CA PHE A 914 1.64 52.78 -19.65
C PHE A 914 1.39 51.42 -20.33
N THR A 915 0.44 50.65 -19.81
CA THR A 915 0.01 49.36 -20.37
C THR A 915 -1.50 49.38 -20.58
N LEU A 916 -1.94 48.96 -21.76
CA LEU A 916 -3.33 48.61 -22.09
C LEU A 916 -3.37 47.09 -22.33
N PHE A 917 -3.59 46.32 -21.27
CA PHE A 917 -3.59 44.87 -21.30
C PHE A 917 -4.83 44.32 -22.03
N PRO A 918 -4.73 43.25 -22.83
CA PRO A 918 -3.52 42.50 -23.21
C PRO A 918 -2.83 43.03 -24.49
N LEU A 919 -3.29 44.15 -25.06
CA LEU A 919 -2.96 44.58 -26.42
C LEU A 919 -1.63 45.32 -26.55
N PHE A 920 -1.32 46.24 -25.64
CA PHE A 920 -0.24 47.21 -25.79
C PHE A 920 0.48 47.53 -24.49
N SER A 921 1.79 47.75 -24.54
CA SER A 921 2.56 48.23 -23.39
C SER A 921 3.77 49.05 -23.83
N LYS A 922 3.96 50.24 -23.23
CA LYS A 922 5.05 51.17 -23.52
C LYS A 922 5.64 51.73 -22.22
N GLY A 923 6.97 51.71 -22.11
CA GLY A 923 7.68 52.22 -20.92
C GLY A 923 9.05 52.78 -21.27
N HIS A 924 9.52 53.76 -20.50
CA HIS A 924 10.81 54.42 -20.69
C HIS A 924 11.39 54.94 -19.35
N SER A 925 12.70 54.76 -19.16
CA SER A 925 13.48 55.45 -18.11
C SER A 925 13.72 56.91 -18.51
N LYS A 926 13.63 57.82 -17.54
CA LYS A 926 13.98 59.24 -17.72
C LYS A 926 15.48 59.52 -17.55
N MET A 927 16.26 58.49 -17.20
CA MET A 927 17.68 58.59 -16.84
C MET A 927 18.61 57.74 -17.71
N ASN A 928 18.06 56.89 -18.58
CA ASN A 928 18.79 55.85 -19.34
C ASN A 928 18.10 55.57 -20.68
N GLU A 929 18.79 54.95 -21.64
CA GLU A 929 18.17 54.56 -22.93
C GLU A 929 17.02 53.54 -22.82
N ASN A 930 16.85 52.95 -21.64
CA ASN A 930 15.90 51.86 -21.38
C ASN A 930 14.47 52.23 -21.80
N ARG A 931 13.96 51.56 -22.84
CA ARG A 931 12.61 51.75 -23.40
C ARG A 931 12.04 50.47 -24.00
N TYR A 932 10.73 50.27 -23.89
CA TYR A 932 10.02 49.21 -24.61
C TYR A 932 8.73 49.71 -25.25
N THR A 933 8.35 49.05 -26.34
CA THR A 933 7.02 49.09 -26.97
C THR A 933 6.64 47.66 -27.34
N LEU A 934 5.52 47.17 -26.85
CA LEU A 934 5.00 45.83 -27.07
C LEU A 934 3.57 45.92 -27.64
N ILE A 935 3.26 45.10 -28.64
CA ILE A 935 1.93 44.87 -29.21
C ILE A 935 1.67 43.37 -29.05
N THR A 936 1.18 42.97 -27.89
CA THR A 936 1.15 41.56 -27.48
C THR A 936 -0.03 40.79 -28.06
N PRO A 937 0.15 39.54 -28.52
CA PRO A 937 1.40 38.75 -28.58
C PRO A 937 2.24 38.99 -29.85
N LEU A 938 1.74 39.76 -30.81
CA LEU A 938 2.20 39.80 -32.20
C LEU A 938 3.62 40.35 -32.37
N ALA A 939 3.95 41.50 -31.76
CA ALA A 939 5.21 42.18 -32.02
C ALA A 939 5.77 42.90 -30.78
N GLY A 940 7.07 43.16 -30.76
CA GLY A 940 7.67 43.97 -29.70
C GLY A 940 9.08 44.43 -30.00
N SER A 941 9.45 45.54 -29.36
CA SER A 941 10.74 46.21 -29.46
C SER A 941 11.16 46.71 -28.08
N ILE A 942 12.24 46.14 -27.53
CA ILE A 942 12.83 46.48 -26.24
C ILE A 942 14.26 46.96 -26.52
N ARG A 943 14.68 48.07 -25.91
CA ARG A 943 16.05 48.58 -25.90
C ARG A 943 16.44 48.89 -24.46
N SER A 944 17.66 48.52 -24.09
CA SER A 944 18.33 48.90 -22.86
C SER A 944 19.75 49.35 -23.20
N GLU A 945 20.45 49.97 -22.26
CA GLU A 945 21.89 50.19 -22.42
C GLU A 945 22.61 48.85 -22.66
N GLY A 946 23.28 48.74 -23.81
CA GLY A 946 23.93 47.50 -24.26
C GLY A 946 23.00 46.38 -24.76
N GLU A 947 21.67 46.52 -24.69
CA GLU A 947 20.68 45.51 -25.10
C GLU A 947 19.68 45.99 -26.15
N SER A 948 19.29 45.12 -27.08
CA SER A 948 18.08 45.32 -27.88
C SER A 948 17.45 43.98 -28.24
N HIS A 949 16.12 43.92 -28.23
CA HIS A 949 15.32 42.74 -28.58
C HIS A 949 14.13 43.19 -29.43
N ARG A 950 14.01 42.64 -30.64
CA ARG A 950 12.88 42.84 -31.55
C ARG A 950 12.28 41.49 -31.93
N TYR A 951 10.96 41.38 -31.96
CA TYR A 951 10.27 40.18 -32.42
C TYR A 951 8.98 40.49 -33.17
N LEU A 952 8.61 39.57 -34.06
CA LEU A 952 7.33 39.45 -34.75
C LEU A 952 6.95 37.96 -34.70
N PHE A 953 6.03 37.59 -33.82
CA PHE A 953 5.69 36.19 -33.57
C PHE A 953 4.77 35.63 -34.67
N PRO A 954 4.97 34.39 -35.18
CA PRO A 954 6.09 33.46 -34.92
C PRO A 954 7.28 33.64 -35.88
N VAL A 955 7.21 34.60 -36.80
CA VAL A 955 8.07 34.75 -38.00
C VAL A 955 9.52 35.11 -37.67
N PHE A 956 9.77 36.01 -36.73
CA PHE A 956 11.09 36.62 -36.52
C PHE A 956 11.39 36.96 -35.06
N ASN A 957 12.63 36.76 -34.64
CA ASN A 957 13.13 37.17 -33.33
C ASN A 957 14.63 37.50 -33.41
N TYR A 958 15.03 38.67 -32.89
CA TYR A 958 16.40 39.17 -32.88
C TYR A 958 16.73 39.80 -31.52
N LYS A 959 17.79 39.33 -30.85
CA LYS A 959 18.31 39.93 -29.61
C LYS A 959 19.82 40.19 -29.70
N LYS A 960 20.25 41.41 -29.38
CA LYS A 960 21.65 41.81 -29.17
C LYS A 960 21.86 42.17 -27.70
N LEU A 961 22.97 41.74 -27.12
CA LEU A 961 23.32 41.92 -25.69
C LEU A 961 24.84 41.98 -25.56
N LEU A 962 25.42 43.14 -25.22
CA LEU A 962 26.86 43.30 -24.91
C LEU A 962 27.80 42.62 -25.93
N GLY A 963 27.55 42.84 -27.22
CA GLY A 963 28.29 42.24 -28.34
C GLY A 963 27.82 40.84 -28.76
N GLU A 964 27.11 40.12 -27.89
CA GLU A 964 26.41 38.88 -28.28
C GLU A 964 25.22 39.19 -29.18
N THR A 965 24.97 38.33 -30.16
CA THR A 965 23.79 38.43 -31.04
C THR A 965 23.11 37.09 -31.20
N HIS A 966 21.78 37.08 -31.11
CA HIS A 966 20.88 35.97 -31.32
C HIS A 966 19.89 36.35 -32.42
N SER A 967 19.64 35.47 -33.39
CA SER A 967 18.57 35.65 -34.37
C SER A 967 17.88 34.34 -34.73
N SER A 968 16.60 34.39 -35.08
CA SER A 968 15.86 33.25 -35.61
C SER A 968 14.76 33.68 -36.57
N ALA A 969 14.62 32.91 -37.66
CA ALA A 969 13.50 33.01 -38.59
C ALA A 969 12.62 31.75 -38.48
N PHE A 970 11.30 31.93 -38.52
CA PHE A 970 10.26 30.93 -38.32
C PHE A 970 10.56 29.96 -37.16
N LEU A 971 10.92 30.52 -35.99
CA LEU A 971 11.23 29.93 -34.67
C LEU A 971 12.05 28.62 -34.60
N PHE A 972 11.65 27.59 -35.34
CA PHE A 972 12.28 26.29 -35.52
C PHE A 972 13.23 26.29 -36.75
N VAL A 973 12.89 26.96 -37.85
CA VAL A 973 13.60 26.80 -39.14
C VAL A 973 15.06 27.26 -39.10
N PHE A 974 15.36 28.42 -38.49
CA PHE A 974 16.73 28.94 -38.40
C PHE A 974 17.00 29.57 -37.04
N ARG A 975 18.17 29.30 -36.44
CA ARG A 975 18.63 29.97 -35.19
C ARG A 975 20.13 30.22 -35.22
N ASN A 976 20.58 31.44 -34.96
CA ASN A 976 21.99 31.83 -34.94
C ASN A 976 22.36 32.55 -33.64
N ILE A 977 23.59 32.35 -33.17
CA ILE A 977 24.16 32.93 -31.94
C ILE A 977 25.64 33.25 -32.21
N LYS A 978 26.08 34.49 -31.95
CA LYS A 978 27.50 34.89 -32.00
C LYS A 978 27.93 35.57 -30.70
N LYS A 979 29.19 35.34 -30.31
CA LYS A 979 29.97 35.95 -29.21
C LYS A 979 31.43 36.12 -29.71
N PRO A 980 32.33 36.83 -29.00
CA PRO A 980 33.71 37.04 -29.46
C PRO A 980 34.49 35.73 -29.75
N ASP A 981 34.68 34.87 -28.75
CA ASP A 981 35.43 33.60 -28.88
C ASP A 981 34.54 32.38 -29.26
N TYR A 982 33.26 32.60 -29.57
CA TYR A 982 32.28 31.52 -29.73
C TYR A 982 31.16 31.86 -30.72
N SER A 983 30.89 30.95 -31.65
CA SER A 983 29.74 31.03 -32.57
C SER A 983 28.94 29.74 -32.55
N LYS A 984 27.62 29.87 -32.75
CA LYS A 984 26.67 28.76 -32.81
C LYS A 984 25.52 29.03 -33.78
N THR A 985 25.43 28.24 -34.85
CA THR A 985 24.36 28.36 -35.87
C THR A 985 23.57 27.06 -35.95
N SER A 986 22.26 27.13 -36.25
CA SER A 986 21.31 26.00 -36.28
C SER A 986 20.33 26.11 -37.44
N LEU A 987 19.94 24.97 -38.03
CA LEU A 987 18.95 24.85 -39.13
C LEU A 987 17.95 23.72 -38.82
N LEU A 988 16.68 23.91 -39.18
CA LEU A 988 15.55 23.03 -38.87
C LEU A 988 15.56 22.53 -37.42
N TRP A 989 15.81 23.41 -36.45
CA TRP A 989 16.02 23.06 -35.05
C TRP A 989 14.91 22.10 -34.55
N PRO A 990 15.28 20.91 -34.04
CA PRO A 990 16.58 20.56 -33.46
C PRO A 990 17.64 20.03 -34.41
N ILE A 991 17.41 19.98 -35.72
CA ILE A 991 18.16 19.14 -36.64
C ILE A 991 19.65 19.54 -36.71
N CYS A 992 20.01 20.64 -37.37
CA CYS A 992 21.40 21.07 -37.51
C CYS A 992 21.83 22.14 -36.52
N VAL A 993 23.10 22.09 -36.10
CA VAL A 993 23.82 23.01 -35.19
C VAL A 993 25.34 22.91 -35.39
N ARG A 994 26.11 23.98 -35.23
CA ARG A 994 27.60 23.98 -35.26
C ARG A 994 28.14 24.84 -34.13
N GLU A 995 29.29 24.54 -33.49
CA GLU A 995 29.89 25.37 -32.43
C GLU A 995 31.44 25.34 -32.42
N LYS A 996 32.14 26.42 -32.04
CA LYS A 996 33.62 26.51 -32.08
C LYS A 996 34.21 27.37 -30.96
N SER A 997 35.33 26.98 -30.35
CA SER A 997 36.19 27.77 -29.45
C SER A 997 37.62 27.17 -29.30
N LYS A 998 38.50 27.81 -28.52
CA LYS A 998 39.97 27.63 -28.53
C LYS A 998 40.47 26.18 -28.37
N ASN A 999 40.06 25.48 -27.31
CA ASN A 999 40.41 24.06 -27.08
C ASN A 999 39.25 23.11 -27.45
N TYR A 1000 38.20 23.57 -28.16
CA TYR A 1000 36.92 22.86 -28.24
C TYR A 1000 36.19 23.15 -29.59
N SER A 1001 36.12 22.18 -30.49
CA SER A 1001 35.36 22.31 -31.78
C SER A 1001 34.19 21.33 -31.87
N TYR A 1002 33.01 21.72 -32.36
CA TYR A 1002 31.79 20.90 -32.42
C TYR A 1002 30.94 21.10 -33.69
N PHE A 1003 30.25 20.05 -34.17
CA PHE A 1003 29.38 20.11 -35.34
C PHE A 1003 28.19 19.15 -35.18
N ARG A 1004 27.05 19.41 -35.85
CA ARG A 1004 25.86 18.56 -35.92
C ARG A 1004 24.93 18.90 -37.10
N VAL A 1005 24.35 17.90 -37.74
CA VAL A 1005 23.07 17.96 -38.48
C VAL A 1005 22.15 16.92 -37.82
N ALA A 1006 20.88 16.80 -38.19
CA ALA A 1006 20.12 15.63 -37.78
C ALA A 1006 19.42 14.91 -38.97
N PRO A 1007 19.03 13.64 -38.80
CA PRO A 1007 19.61 12.84 -37.78
C PRO A 1007 20.95 12.13 -38.01
N LEU A 1008 21.72 12.11 -39.19
CA LEU A 1008 23.00 11.56 -40.00
C LEU A 1008 24.66 12.05 -40.15
N VAL A 1009 25.72 12.12 -39.20
CA VAL A 1009 27.17 12.71 -38.92
C VAL A 1009 27.62 13.39 -37.48
N TRP A 1010 28.20 14.62 -37.18
CA TRP A 1010 28.40 15.37 -35.81
C TRP A 1010 29.82 15.69 -35.06
N TYR A 1011 31.01 16.03 -35.66
CA TYR A 1011 32.43 16.13 -35.05
C TYR A 1011 32.76 16.72 -33.60
N THR A 1012 33.82 16.25 -32.86
CA THR A 1012 34.47 16.88 -31.63
C THR A 1012 36.02 16.67 -31.30
N LYS A 1013 36.68 17.57 -30.50
CA LYS A 1013 38.09 17.41 -29.95
C LYS A 1013 38.47 18.29 -28.71
N THR A 1014 39.04 17.68 -27.65
CA THR A 1014 40.34 17.93 -26.95
C THR A 1014 41.04 16.58 -27.11
N ASP A 1015 41.86 16.06 -26.18
CA ASP A 1015 42.79 15.00 -26.53
C ASP A 1015 43.20 14.11 -25.34
N THR A 1016 42.41 13.12 -24.80
CA THR A 1016 42.75 11.64 -24.63
C THR A 1016 41.77 11.05 -25.61
N SER A 1017 40.52 11.20 -25.24
CA SER A 1017 39.51 11.44 -26.23
C SER A 1017 39.78 12.78 -26.89
N ARG A 1018 40.16 12.71 -28.15
CA ARG A 1018 39.45 13.33 -29.28
C ARG A 1018 38.04 12.69 -29.39
N LEU A 1019 37.09 13.18 -30.21
CA LEU A 1019 35.72 12.62 -30.23
C LEU A 1019 35.02 12.62 -31.64
N PHE A 1020 34.69 11.43 -32.18
CA PHE A 1020 34.06 11.12 -33.49
C PHE A 1020 33.12 9.85 -33.36
N SER A 1021 31.89 9.60 -33.94
CA SER A 1021 31.01 8.33 -33.73
C SER A 1021 30.12 7.32 -34.69
N ILE A 1022 30.04 7.12 -36.05
CA ILE A 1022 28.79 6.76 -36.86
C ILE A 1022 28.01 5.48 -36.51
N GLN A 1023 26.87 5.57 -35.84
CA GLN A 1023 26.04 4.45 -35.35
C GLN A 1023 24.71 4.21 -36.10
N PRO A 1024 24.00 3.07 -35.93
CA PRO A 1024 24.36 1.91 -35.11
C PRO A 1024 25.63 1.16 -35.50
N LEU A 1025 26.35 1.53 -36.56
CA LEU A 1025 27.67 0.97 -36.79
C LEU A 1025 28.75 1.19 -35.67
N HIS A 1026 29.30 2.39 -35.48
CA HIS A 1026 30.71 2.62 -35.12
C HIS A 1026 30.93 3.08 -33.67
N TYR A 1027 31.87 2.46 -32.94
CA TYR A 1027 32.29 2.90 -31.60
C TYR A 1027 33.78 2.77 -31.20
N PHE A 1028 34.35 3.76 -30.49
CA PHE A 1028 35.76 3.85 -30.08
C PHE A 1028 35.92 4.46 -28.69
N PHE A 1029 36.54 3.73 -27.76
CA PHE A 1029 36.89 4.29 -26.46
C PHE A 1029 38.26 3.88 -25.89
N LYS A 1030 39.34 4.57 -26.33
CA LYS A 1030 40.65 4.56 -25.65
C LYS A 1030 40.82 5.62 -24.54
N SER A 1031 41.15 5.19 -23.34
CA SER A 1031 41.77 6.03 -22.31
C SER A 1031 42.76 5.18 -21.54
N THR A 1032 43.48 5.77 -20.58
CA THR A 1032 44.39 5.05 -19.68
C THR A 1032 43.77 3.82 -19.01
N THR A 1033 42.45 3.82 -18.78
CA THR A 1033 41.71 2.78 -18.05
C THR A 1033 40.88 1.81 -18.89
N ARG A 1034 40.75 2.00 -20.22
CA ARG A 1034 39.95 1.12 -21.09
C ARG A 1034 40.28 1.31 -22.57
N ASN A 1035 40.15 0.23 -23.33
CA ASN A 1035 40.07 0.28 -24.79
C ASN A 1035 38.75 -0.38 -25.22
N THR A 1036 37.95 0.29 -26.05
CA THR A 1036 36.63 -0.18 -26.48
C THR A 1036 36.43 0.02 -27.97
N PHE A 1037 35.82 -0.97 -28.60
CA PHE A 1037 35.71 -1.08 -30.05
C PHE A 1037 34.34 -1.73 -30.34
N ILE A 1038 33.42 -1.00 -30.98
CA ILE A 1038 32.15 -1.56 -31.49
C ILE A 1038 32.07 -1.29 -32.98
N PHE A 1039 31.58 -2.26 -33.73
CA PHE A 1039 31.72 -2.28 -35.17
C PHE A 1039 30.45 -2.87 -35.81
N GLY A 1040 29.70 -2.06 -36.54
CA GLY A 1040 28.57 -2.41 -37.42
C GLY A 1040 27.31 -2.98 -36.80
N TRP A 1041 26.35 -2.18 -36.34
CA TRP A 1041 25.08 -2.59 -35.69
C TRP A 1041 25.27 -3.76 -34.70
N PHE A 1042 26.29 -3.66 -33.84
CA PHE A 1042 26.61 -4.70 -32.86
C PHE A 1042 26.88 -6.11 -33.45
N LEU A 1043 27.29 -6.19 -34.72
CA LEU A 1043 27.85 -7.41 -35.32
C LEU A 1043 29.11 -7.90 -34.58
N TYR A 1044 29.88 -6.98 -33.97
CA TYR A 1044 31.00 -7.29 -33.07
C TYR A 1044 31.24 -6.16 -32.04
N LYS A 1045 31.62 -6.56 -30.83
CA LYS A 1045 32.04 -5.68 -29.72
C LYS A 1045 33.21 -6.32 -28.97
N TYR A 1046 34.29 -5.55 -28.77
CA TYR A 1046 35.41 -5.88 -27.88
C TYR A 1046 35.49 -4.86 -26.74
N GLU A 1047 35.65 -5.37 -25.52
CA GLU A 1047 35.73 -4.57 -24.31
C GLU A 1047 36.68 -5.24 -23.31
N ASN A 1048 37.85 -4.62 -23.11
CA ASN A 1048 38.79 -5.00 -22.06
C ASN A 1048 38.59 -4.05 -20.87
N VAL A 1049 37.88 -4.54 -19.86
CA VAL A 1049 37.82 -3.90 -18.54
C VAL A 1049 38.94 -4.51 -17.72
N TYR A 1050 40.10 -3.84 -17.73
CA TYR A 1050 41.32 -4.32 -17.10
C TYR A 1050 41.05 -4.70 -15.62
N GLY A 1051 41.13 -5.99 -15.31
CA GLY A 1051 40.93 -6.54 -13.96
C GLY A 1051 39.51 -7.04 -13.61
N GLN A 1052 38.52 -7.04 -14.52
CA GLN A 1052 37.16 -7.54 -14.20
C GLN A 1052 36.64 -8.69 -15.07
N SER A 1053 36.62 -8.52 -16.39
CA SER A 1053 35.98 -9.48 -17.29
C SER A 1053 36.48 -9.35 -18.72
N VAL A 1054 36.49 -10.48 -19.44
CA VAL A 1054 36.80 -10.54 -20.87
C VAL A 1054 35.55 -11.07 -21.57
N SER A 1055 34.92 -10.20 -22.37
CA SER A 1055 33.61 -10.44 -22.99
C SER A 1055 33.69 -10.33 -24.52
N HIS A 1056 33.03 -11.26 -25.22
CA HIS A 1056 33.01 -11.32 -26.68
C HIS A 1056 31.57 -11.50 -27.19
N ASP A 1057 30.98 -10.43 -27.70
CA ASP A 1057 29.63 -10.41 -28.29
C ASP A 1057 29.70 -10.49 -29.82
N VAL A 1058 28.85 -11.34 -30.43
CA VAL A 1058 28.76 -11.52 -31.90
C VAL A 1058 27.30 -11.56 -32.35
N LEU A 1059 27.00 -10.95 -33.52
CA LEU A 1059 25.70 -11.06 -34.21
C LEU A 1059 24.48 -10.84 -33.28
N TRP A 1060 24.38 -9.68 -32.62
CA TRP A 1060 23.27 -9.35 -31.70
C TRP A 1060 23.07 -10.39 -30.55
N LYS A 1061 24.16 -10.99 -30.04
CA LYS A 1061 24.17 -12.10 -29.05
C LYS A 1061 23.53 -13.41 -29.56
N LEU A 1062 23.47 -13.63 -30.89
CA LEU A 1062 23.20 -14.96 -31.48
C LEU A 1062 24.18 -16.01 -30.95
N TYR A 1063 25.41 -15.60 -30.65
CA TYR A 1063 26.33 -16.30 -29.75
C TYR A 1063 26.77 -15.36 -28.62
N ASN A 1064 26.82 -15.88 -27.40
CA ASN A 1064 27.39 -15.18 -26.24
C ASN A 1064 28.31 -16.12 -25.44
N ARG A 1065 29.47 -15.62 -25.04
CA ARG A 1065 30.39 -16.25 -24.09
C ARG A 1065 30.95 -15.19 -23.14
N GLU A 1066 30.36 -15.12 -21.96
CA GLU A 1066 30.87 -14.28 -20.85
C GLU A 1066 31.75 -15.15 -19.94
N ARG A 1067 32.96 -14.68 -19.63
CA ARG A 1067 33.83 -15.22 -18.58
C ARG A 1067 34.07 -14.16 -17.52
N TYR A 1068 33.50 -14.41 -16.35
CA TYR A 1068 33.69 -13.62 -15.14
C TYR A 1068 34.88 -14.17 -14.35
N THR A 1069 35.56 -13.32 -13.58
CA THR A 1069 36.64 -13.74 -12.68
C THR A 1069 36.18 -14.63 -11.52
N ASN A 1070 34.87 -14.70 -11.23
CA ASN A 1070 34.30 -15.58 -10.21
C ASN A 1070 33.96 -17.01 -10.72
N GLY A 1071 34.19 -17.32 -12.00
CA GLY A 1071 33.91 -18.64 -12.57
C GLY A 1071 32.48 -18.89 -13.06
N ASP A 1072 31.54 -17.95 -12.86
CA ASP A 1072 30.22 -18.04 -13.53
C ASP A 1072 30.40 -18.07 -15.06
N PHE A 1073 29.53 -18.82 -15.74
CA PHE A 1073 29.52 -18.88 -17.20
C PHE A 1073 28.11 -18.88 -17.77
N GLU A 1074 27.93 -18.16 -18.87
CA GLU A 1074 26.77 -18.26 -19.73
C GLU A 1074 27.25 -18.57 -21.15
N THR A 1075 26.74 -19.67 -21.72
CA THR A 1075 27.00 -20.03 -23.12
C THR A 1075 25.65 -20.33 -23.79
N ARG A 1076 25.26 -19.45 -24.70
CA ARG A 1076 24.00 -19.53 -25.47
C ARG A 1076 24.28 -19.43 -26.96
N PHE A 1077 23.47 -20.14 -27.74
CA PHE A 1077 23.44 -20.05 -29.20
C PHE A 1077 21.99 -20.09 -29.70
N PHE A 1078 21.61 -19.14 -30.55
CA PHE A 1078 20.23 -18.93 -31.03
C PHE A 1078 19.18 -18.90 -29.88
N TYR A 1079 19.58 -18.31 -28.74
CA TYR A 1079 18.88 -18.16 -27.44
C TYR A 1079 18.38 -19.46 -26.75
N LEU A 1080 17.58 -20.27 -27.46
CA LEU A 1080 17.00 -21.54 -27.03
C LEU A 1080 17.45 -22.75 -27.88
N TRP A 1081 18.07 -22.58 -29.05
CA TRP A 1081 18.57 -23.73 -29.82
C TRP A 1081 19.64 -24.51 -29.05
N TYR A 1082 20.59 -23.80 -28.44
CA TYR A 1082 21.47 -24.35 -27.42
C TYR A 1082 21.59 -23.38 -26.25
N ALA A 1083 21.20 -23.86 -25.07
CA ALA A 1083 21.40 -23.17 -23.81
C ALA A 1083 22.11 -24.11 -22.84
N ASN A 1084 23.30 -23.71 -22.39
CA ASN A 1084 23.97 -24.31 -21.23
C ASN A 1084 24.29 -23.18 -20.25
N VAL A 1085 23.40 -23.01 -19.27
CA VAL A 1085 23.40 -21.84 -18.39
C VAL A 1085 23.34 -22.30 -16.95
N GLN A 1086 24.40 -21.98 -16.21
CA GLN A 1086 24.43 -22.00 -14.76
C GLN A 1086 24.67 -20.55 -14.30
N LYS A 1087 23.56 -19.84 -14.03
CA LYS A 1087 23.58 -18.42 -13.65
C LYS A 1087 22.54 -18.20 -12.57
N GLN A 1088 22.98 -17.73 -11.39
CA GLN A 1088 22.12 -17.39 -10.26
C GLN A 1088 21.10 -18.49 -9.87
N GLY A 1089 21.56 -19.74 -9.78
CA GLY A 1089 20.75 -20.90 -9.38
C GLY A 1089 19.80 -21.45 -10.45
N LYS A 1090 19.41 -20.67 -11.47
CA LYS A 1090 18.63 -21.19 -12.60
C LYS A 1090 19.49 -22.19 -13.38
N ARG A 1091 18.92 -23.37 -13.67
CA ARG A 1091 19.48 -24.37 -14.58
C ARG A 1091 18.58 -24.52 -15.80
N GLU A 1092 19.15 -24.20 -16.95
CA GLU A 1092 18.46 -24.20 -18.25
C GLU A 1092 19.30 -25.05 -19.21
N LYS A 1093 18.69 -26.13 -19.72
CA LYS A 1093 19.31 -27.02 -20.72
C LYS A 1093 18.36 -27.17 -21.89
N SER A 1094 18.76 -26.66 -23.06
CA SER A 1094 17.96 -26.75 -24.27
C SER A 1094 18.80 -27.20 -25.46
N LEU A 1095 18.20 -28.10 -26.25
CA LEU A 1095 18.64 -28.62 -27.53
C LEU A 1095 17.38 -28.82 -28.39
N LEU A 1096 16.74 -27.70 -28.75
CA LEU A 1096 15.39 -27.67 -29.31
C LEU A 1096 15.40 -28.14 -30.79
N PRO A 1097 14.45 -28.99 -31.26
CA PRO A 1097 13.24 -29.47 -30.60
C PRO A 1097 13.40 -30.85 -29.90
N PHE A 1098 14.62 -31.38 -29.78
CA PHE A 1098 14.87 -32.73 -29.29
C PHE A 1098 14.81 -32.84 -27.76
N TYR A 1099 15.25 -31.81 -27.05
CA TYR A 1099 15.24 -31.78 -25.59
C TYR A 1099 15.10 -30.35 -25.08
N TYR A 1100 14.07 -30.10 -24.27
CA TYR A 1100 13.91 -28.83 -23.57
C TYR A 1100 13.57 -29.08 -22.11
N TYR A 1101 14.53 -28.76 -21.23
CA TYR A 1101 14.41 -28.88 -19.79
C TYR A 1101 14.65 -27.54 -19.11
N VAL A 1102 13.63 -27.07 -18.39
CA VAL A 1102 13.72 -25.90 -17.51
C VAL A 1102 13.33 -26.31 -16.10
N ASN A 1103 14.27 -26.13 -15.18
CA ASN A 1103 14.00 -26.17 -13.75
C ASN A 1103 14.04 -24.73 -13.21
N SER A 1104 12.86 -24.18 -12.92
CA SER A 1104 12.75 -22.82 -12.36
C SER A 1104 12.82 -22.87 -10.82
N PRO A 1105 13.39 -21.85 -10.15
CA PRO A 1105 13.49 -21.83 -8.68
C PRO A 1105 12.12 -21.91 -7.95
N ASN A 1106 11.02 -21.57 -8.62
CA ASN A 1106 9.65 -21.66 -8.11
C ASN A 1106 8.98 -23.03 -8.31
N GLY A 1107 9.74 -24.09 -8.61
CA GLY A 1107 9.22 -25.47 -8.69
C GLY A 1107 8.48 -25.84 -9.97
N ASN A 1108 8.14 -24.87 -10.83
CA ASN A 1108 7.60 -25.15 -12.17
C ASN A 1108 8.63 -25.93 -13.01
N LYS A 1109 8.19 -27.05 -13.59
CA LYS A 1109 9.01 -27.94 -14.41
C LYS A 1109 8.34 -28.17 -15.75
N HIS A 1110 9.12 -28.00 -16.80
CA HIS A 1110 8.74 -28.34 -18.17
C HIS A 1110 9.81 -29.23 -18.77
N LEU A 1111 9.41 -30.42 -19.21
CA LEU A 1111 10.24 -31.36 -19.94
C LEU A 1111 9.52 -31.72 -21.24
N SER A 1112 10.10 -31.30 -22.36
CA SER A 1112 9.67 -31.70 -23.70
C SER A 1112 10.79 -32.48 -24.37
N VAL A 1113 10.44 -33.62 -24.97
CA VAL A 1113 11.38 -34.60 -25.53
C VAL A 1113 10.92 -35.00 -26.93
N PHE A 1114 11.86 -35.00 -27.86
CA PHE A 1114 11.78 -35.50 -29.24
C PHE A 1114 10.62 -34.87 -30.06
N PHE A 1115 10.79 -33.63 -30.54
CA PHE A 1115 9.77 -32.91 -31.31
C PHE A 1115 8.45 -32.70 -30.56
N SER A 1116 8.51 -32.53 -29.24
CA SER A 1116 7.32 -32.52 -28.38
C SER A 1116 6.47 -33.80 -28.52
N PHE A 1117 7.09 -34.93 -28.89
CA PHE A 1117 6.46 -36.24 -28.88
C PHE A 1117 6.01 -36.60 -27.47
N TYR A 1118 6.90 -36.48 -26.48
CA TYR A 1118 6.56 -36.56 -25.07
C TYR A 1118 6.68 -35.18 -24.42
N ASN A 1119 5.63 -34.76 -23.73
CA ASN A 1119 5.66 -33.56 -22.90
C ASN A 1119 5.13 -33.90 -21.51
N HIS A 1120 5.94 -33.61 -20.48
CA HIS A 1120 5.50 -33.52 -19.10
C HIS A 1120 5.55 -32.05 -18.69
N PHE A 1121 4.40 -31.50 -18.30
CA PHE A 1121 4.32 -30.13 -17.80
C PHE A 1121 3.59 -30.07 -16.46
N LYS A 1122 4.33 -29.66 -15.42
CA LYS A 1122 3.83 -29.34 -14.08
C LYS A 1122 3.78 -27.82 -13.96
N GLN A 1123 2.57 -27.26 -14.12
CA GLN A 1123 2.32 -25.81 -14.13
C GLN A 1123 1.41 -25.42 -12.98
N PHE A 1124 1.90 -24.55 -12.08
CA PHE A 1124 1.04 -23.94 -11.07
C PHE A 1124 -0.07 -23.09 -11.72
N LYS A 1125 -1.33 -23.28 -11.29
CA LYS A 1125 -2.51 -22.54 -11.76
C LYS A 1125 -3.10 -21.72 -10.59
N PRO A 1126 -2.91 -20.38 -10.59
CA PRO A 1126 -3.39 -19.53 -9.49
C PRO A 1126 -4.90 -19.58 -9.28
N GLU A 1127 -5.67 -19.67 -10.37
CA GLU A 1127 -7.14 -19.66 -10.40
C GLU A 1127 -7.78 -20.81 -9.59
N ILE A 1128 -7.06 -21.91 -9.42
CA ILE A 1128 -7.48 -23.11 -8.66
C ILE A 1128 -6.61 -23.38 -7.42
N ASN A 1129 -5.59 -22.52 -7.21
CA ASN A 1129 -4.52 -22.63 -6.22
C ASN A 1129 -3.87 -24.03 -6.10
N ASP A 1130 -3.66 -24.70 -7.24
CA ASP A 1130 -3.07 -26.03 -7.32
C ASP A 1130 -2.20 -26.15 -8.59
N PHE A 1131 -1.38 -27.20 -8.69
CA PHE A 1131 -0.68 -27.53 -9.93
C PHE A 1131 -1.62 -28.24 -10.89
N TYR A 1132 -1.66 -27.76 -12.14
CA TYR A 1132 -2.11 -28.58 -13.25
C TYR A 1132 -0.94 -29.42 -13.74
N GLU A 1133 -1.15 -30.73 -13.79
CA GLU A 1133 -0.19 -31.70 -14.30
C GLU A 1133 -0.80 -32.46 -15.46
N GLU A 1134 -0.06 -32.54 -16.57
CA GLU A 1134 -0.46 -33.29 -17.73
C GLU A 1134 0.76 -33.87 -18.46
N GLU A 1135 0.60 -35.12 -18.90
CA GLU A 1135 1.56 -35.87 -19.70
C GLU A 1135 0.89 -36.21 -21.04
N ARG A 1136 1.53 -35.80 -22.14
CA ARG A 1136 1.01 -36.04 -23.50
C ARG A 1136 2.00 -36.82 -24.35
N ILE A 1137 1.45 -37.72 -25.16
CA ILE A 1137 2.11 -38.30 -26.34
C ILE A 1137 1.45 -37.79 -27.62
N PHE A 1138 2.22 -37.64 -28.72
CA PHE A 1138 1.73 -37.18 -30.03
C PHE A 1138 0.87 -35.90 -29.94
N TRP A 1139 1.30 -34.92 -29.12
CA TRP A 1139 0.70 -33.59 -28.86
C TRP A 1139 -0.78 -33.50 -28.40
N LEU A 1140 -1.60 -34.51 -28.70
CA LEU A 1140 -3.06 -34.58 -28.48
C LEU A 1140 -3.45 -35.73 -27.54
N ILE A 1141 -2.69 -36.83 -27.49
CA ILE A 1141 -3.02 -37.99 -26.67
C ILE A 1141 -2.57 -37.72 -25.23
N ARG A 1142 -3.50 -37.28 -24.39
CA ARG A 1142 -3.33 -37.21 -22.93
C ARG A 1142 -3.14 -38.61 -22.37
N LEU A 1143 -1.93 -38.92 -21.88
CA LEU A 1143 -1.65 -40.15 -21.12
C LEU A 1143 -2.21 -40.06 -19.71
N ARG A 1144 -1.95 -38.92 -19.06
CA ARG A 1144 -2.33 -38.62 -17.69
C ARG A 1144 -2.60 -37.13 -17.58
N SER A 1145 -3.61 -36.77 -16.81
CA SER A 1145 -3.71 -35.44 -16.24
C SER A 1145 -4.43 -35.53 -14.90
N ASN A 1146 -4.20 -34.57 -14.01
CA ASN A 1146 -5.05 -34.37 -12.85
C ASN A 1146 -6.34 -33.58 -13.17
N TYR A 1147 -6.66 -33.36 -14.46
CA TYR A 1147 -7.87 -32.70 -14.92
C TYR A 1147 -9.14 -33.21 -14.23
N ASP A 1148 -9.39 -34.52 -14.20
CA ASP A 1148 -10.62 -35.08 -13.64
C ASP A 1148 -10.67 -34.91 -12.11
N LYS A 1149 -9.53 -35.08 -11.42
CA LYS A 1149 -9.34 -34.74 -10.00
C LYS A 1149 -9.59 -33.25 -9.69
N LEU A 1150 -9.49 -32.37 -10.68
CA LEU A 1150 -9.83 -30.95 -10.56
C LEU A 1150 -11.31 -30.68 -10.93
N VAL A 1151 -11.90 -31.45 -11.85
CA VAL A 1151 -13.35 -31.46 -12.11
C VAL A 1151 -14.11 -31.87 -10.85
N GLU A 1152 -13.70 -32.95 -10.18
CA GLU A 1152 -14.28 -33.45 -8.91
C GLU A 1152 -14.22 -32.42 -7.76
N GLN A 1153 -13.24 -31.50 -7.77
CA GLN A 1153 -13.17 -30.38 -6.81
C GLN A 1153 -14.15 -29.24 -7.13
N GLY A 1154 -15.10 -29.43 -8.06
CA GLY A 1154 -16.02 -28.38 -8.52
C GLY A 1154 -15.36 -27.34 -9.45
N LYS A 1155 -14.10 -27.53 -9.86
CA LYS A 1155 -13.33 -26.57 -10.67
C LYS A 1155 -13.44 -26.86 -12.18
N GLY A 1156 -14.25 -27.85 -12.58
CA GLY A 1156 -14.32 -28.38 -13.94
C GLY A 1156 -14.83 -27.40 -15.00
N ASP A 1157 -15.81 -26.54 -14.68
CA ASP A 1157 -16.37 -25.59 -15.67
C ASP A 1157 -15.37 -24.51 -16.08
N PHE A 1158 -14.48 -24.11 -15.17
CA PHE A 1158 -13.33 -23.24 -15.47
C PHE A 1158 -12.28 -23.92 -16.36
N LEU A 1159 -12.29 -25.26 -16.45
CA LEU A 1159 -11.37 -26.08 -17.23
C LEU A 1159 -12.00 -26.65 -18.52
N ARG A 1160 -13.30 -26.46 -18.76
CA ARG A 1160 -13.98 -26.87 -20.01
C ARG A 1160 -14.15 -25.74 -21.04
N ARG A 1161 -13.99 -24.48 -20.66
CA ARG A 1161 -14.19 -23.30 -21.52
C ARG A 1161 -12.91 -22.70 -22.11
N LYS A 1162 -12.05 -23.51 -22.75
CA LYS A 1162 -11.02 -23.11 -23.73
C LYS A 1162 -10.28 -24.30 -24.33
#